data_AF-A0A660ZQB0-F1
#
_entry.id   AF-A0A660ZQB0-F1
#
_cell.length_a   1.000
_cell.length_b   1.000
_cell.length_c   1.000
_cell.angle_alpha   90.00
_cell.angle_beta   90.00
_cell.angle_gamma   90.00
#
_symmetry.space_group_name_H-M   'P 1'
#
loop_
_entity.id
_entity.type
_entity.pdbx_description
1 polymer ?
#
loop_
_entity_poly.entity_id
_entity_poly.type
_entity_poly.pdbx_seq_one_letter_code
_entity_poly.pdbx_strand_id
1 'polypeptide(L)'
;MQRRSAIALLVGLCISASTTSAASSQTVERTPTAPNLRPASDLTSSTSGLLSARRTTATDTFYLYGGPGSTDGKFQDSNGAPDWQDWEGRDGTQTTNYWQVSTHNASNLNNNGAGNHAYWCGRTAEQAPNWVHTPGYGSGWDTSIIYESGPVADPVAAQTLSLDFYFNHDTEPGYDFLLIEVESAGTWQSMHGLYDFDGSNRDVADIFQPPGLRFAEVGQPTWDFLGNDYGGENGDRIRVRIRVVSDGAFDDQTGLWPTIGGAAQVDDISLSHAGGSYFEDFEGPAPYLFEQVIEPFAGDFSEIYPAVSDVDPYRENASPVALFVDRGQAVRNGPAPDGSTSTGGTLSPNWDYGIADGYVVNHTGGLTAGPASKPLDNQVLSPWIEWDLPGTDDDDPEVRGAILRFDVYNHLSIEDGIFFEWFIHPGKGTDFFSNDNTVYYSSEGPLWERFEVDISEYLPTTPHPQMRIALGVHDYAEVFTVPGTDSTPAPYFDNVTLLKYRLGGLRLVAEPADLQQNHWSDNRGIDASTQESRSHLDVTRRSTSVDIFELIELGVQDVRLVWTLKKNPLFEDAIRSVPASVLDENVVLGPVVWSGDRLPSSTSAWTTRNFDPPAIWAFYPGDLMEYYYRATDDAGRITTLPADLTGFGDFNGSFDRRFVVRGLPNITDASGTQPEILLYVGNIDRVDVGLILGAFAQLGMFEGEDFDLRSVPRESTPVTPGFLGTPASQLANYSTIFCFAGGR
;
A
#
# COMPACT_ATOMS: atom_id res chain seq x y z
N MET A 1 30.64 70.03 6.66
CA MET A 1 29.34 69.56 6.13
C MET A 1 28.95 68.32 6.92
N GLN A 2 28.02 68.49 7.85
CA GLN A 2 27.72 67.57 8.94
C GLN A 2 26.58 66.60 8.58
N ARG A 3 26.72 65.38 9.10
CA ARG A 3 25.73 64.30 9.17
C ARG A 3 24.34 64.80 9.57
N ARG A 4 23.30 64.31 8.90
CA ARG A 4 21.93 64.33 9.41
C ARG A 4 21.33 62.93 9.36
N SER A 5 21.18 62.39 10.56
CA SER A 5 20.36 61.25 10.92
C SER A 5 18.89 61.52 10.55
N ALA A 6 18.22 60.55 9.95
CA ALA A 6 16.76 60.51 9.90
C ALA A 6 16.29 59.48 10.93
N ILE A 7 15.73 60.02 12.02
CA ILE A 7 14.96 59.32 13.03
C ILE A 7 13.58 59.05 12.40
N ALA A 8 13.24 57.79 12.16
CA ALA A 8 11.86 57.39 11.90
C ALA A 8 11.22 57.01 13.23
N LEU A 9 10.27 57.83 13.65
CA LEU A 9 9.46 57.72 14.85
C LEU A 9 8.47 56.55 14.66
N LEU A 10 8.71 55.41 15.33
CA LEU A 10 7.76 54.32 15.42
C LEU A 10 6.68 54.70 16.44
N VAL A 11 5.48 55.03 15.97
CA VAL A 11 4.29 55.15 16.83
C VAL A 11 3.79 53.74 17.10
N GLY A 12 3.96 53.28 18.34
CA GLY A 12 3.43 52.00 18.82
C GLY A 12 1.91 52.06 18.92
N LEU A 13 1.24 51.28 18.08
CA LEU A 13 -0.14 50.89 18.26
C LEU A 13 -0.13 49.52 18.95
N CYS A 14 -0.34 49.50 20.27
CA CYS A 14 -0.53 48.26 21.01
C CYS A 14 -1.88 47.65 20.62
N ILE A 15 -1.86 46.66 19.73
CA ILE A 15 -2.97 45.71 19.57
C ILE A 15 -2.64 44.54 20.48
N SER A 16 -3.44 44.39 21.54
CA SER A 16 -3.47 43.17 22.35
C SER A 16 -3.91 42.01 21.46
N ALA A 17 -2.97 41.16 21.07
CA ALA A 17 -3.26 39.87 20.44
C ALA A 17 -3.87 38.96 21.51
N SER A 18 -5.20 38.82 21.45
CA SER A 18 -5.93 37.73 22.09
C SER A 18 -5.43 36.43 21.46
N THR A 19 -4.81 35.57 22.26
CA THR A 19 -4.45 34.21 21.86
C THR A 19 -5.72 33.42 21.57
N THR A 20 -6.13 33.40 20.31
CA THR A 20 -7.07 32.43 19.77
C THR A 20 -6.24 31.23 19.35
N SER A 21 -6.22 30.19 20.18
CA SER A 21 -5.82 28.85 19.74
C SER A 21 -6.90 28.36 18.78
N ALA A 22 -6.71 28.61 17.48
CA ALA A 22 -7.43 27.89 16.46
C ALA A 22 -7.02 26.42 16.59
N ALA A 23 -7.91 25.60 17.14
CA ALA A 23 -7.85 24.16 16.92
C ALA A 23 -8.06 23.97 15.42
N SER A 24 -6.98 23.73 14.68
CA SER A 24 -7.10 23.17 13.35
C SER A 24 -7.73 21.80 13.54
N SER A 25 -8.95 21.61 13.02
CA SER A 25 -9.37 20.30 12.56
C SER A 25 -8.36 19.91 11.48
N GLN A 26 -7.28 19.23 11.89
CA GLN A 26 -6.55 18.39 10.97
C GLN A 26 -7.50 17.23 10.70
N THR A 27 -8.40 17.41 9.72
CA THR A 27 -8.67 16.32 8.81
C THR A 27 -7.30 15.88 8.36
N VAL A 28 -6.79 14.80 8.95
CA VAL A 28 -5.70 14.06 8.33
C VAL A 28 -6.37 13.44 7.11
N GLU A 29 -6.56 14.24 6.05
CA GLU A 29 -6.39 13.69 4.72
C GLU A 29 -4.97 13.14 4.76
N ARG A 30 -4.85 11.87 5.15
CA ARG A 30 -3.73 11.07 4.70
C ARG A 30 -3.89 11.13 3.20
N THR A 31 -3.18 12.03 2.53
CA THR A 31 -2.91 11.88 1.11
C THR A 31 -2.39 10.45 1.01
N PRO A 32 -3.15 9.50 0.43
CA PRO A 32 -2.66 8.15 0.30
C PRO A 32 -1.31 8.29 -0.41
N THR A 33 -0.26 7.70 0.16
CA THR A 33 1.00 7.68 -0.57
C THR A 33 0.70 6.89 -1.83
N ALA A 34 0.80 7.53 -2.99
CA ALA A 34 0.47 6.88 -4.26
C ALA A 34 1.22 5.53 -4.33
N PRO A 35 0.54 4.44 -4.74
CA PRO A 35 1.18 3.14 -4.81
C PRO A 35 2.32 3.18 -5.83
N ASN A 36 3.26 2.23 -5.67
CA ASN A 36 4.31 2.06 -6.66
C ASN A 36 3.74 1.50 -7.97
N LEU A 37 4.27 1.94 -9.11
CA LEU A 37 3.94 1.40 -10.43
C LEU A 37 5.00 0.38 -10.88
N ARG A 38 4.57 -0.82 -11.29
CA ARG A 38 5.46 -1.85 -11.86
C ARG A 38 4.84 -2.59 -13.06
N PRO A 39 5.63 -2.90 -14.11
CA PRO A 39 5.21 -3.85 -15.13
C PRO A 39 4.96 -5.23 -14.52
N ALA A 40 3.95 -5.95 -15.01
CA ALA A 40 3.70 -7.33 -14.62
C ALA A 40 4.74 -8.31 -15.20
N SER A 41 5.31 -7.98 -16.38
CA SER A 41 6.35 -8.77 -17.03
C SER A 41 7.73 -8.66 -16.37
N ASP A 42 7.92 -7.66 -15.50
CA ASP A 42 9.03 -7.62 -14.54
C ASP A 42 8.77 -8.69 -13.47
N LEU A 43 8.91 -9.95 -13.88
CA LEU A 43 8.99 -11.15 -13.05
C LEU A 43 9.80 -10.84 -11.80
N THR A 44 9.12 -10.49 -10.72
CA THR A 44 9.63 -10.16 -9.37
C THR A 44 11.14 -10.33 -9.28
N SER A 45 11.89 -9.36 -9.80
CA SER A 45 13.35 -9.45 -9.92
C SER A 45 14.03 -9.38 -8.54
N SER A 46 13.23 -9.17 -7.50
CA SER A 46 13.62 -9.36 -6.11
C SER A 46 13.64 -10.82 -5.67
N THR A 47 13.04 -11.80 -6.36
CA THR A 47 12.89 -13.17 -5.80
C THR A 47 12.93 -14.37 -6.75
N SER A 48 12.92 -14.24 -8.09
CA SER A 48 12.92 -15.43 -8.98
C SER A 48 14.13 -16.38 -8.77
N GLY A 49 15.30 -15.83 -8.42
CA GLY A 49 16.48 -16.62 -7.99
C GLY A 49 16.38 -17.16 -6.56
N LEU A 50 15.64 -16.48 -5.68
CA LEU A 50 15.40 -16.88 -4.28
C LEU A 50 14.35 -17.98 -4.15
N LEU A 51 13.31 -17.97 -5.00
CA LEU A 51 12.24 -18.98 -5.01
C LEU A 51 12.75 -20.37 -5.39
N SER A 52 13.71 -20.44 -6.32
CA SER A 52 14.35 -21.70 -6.74
C SER A 52 15.37 -22.21 -5.71
N ALA A 53 16.07 -21.31 -5.01
CA ALA A 53 17.04 -21.66 -3.96
C ALA A 53 16.39 -22.08 -2.62
N ARG A 54 15.14 -21.64 -2.35
CA ARG A 54 14.39 -21.97 -1.12
C ARG A 54 13.59 -23.26 -1.20
N ARG A 55 13.39 -23.83 -2.40
CA ARG A 55 12.82 -25.16 -2.56
C ARG A 55 13.88 -26.21 -2.24
N THR A 56 13.98 -26.61 -0.98
CA THR A 56 14.58 -27.90 -0.64
C THR A 56 13.78 -29.01 -1.32
N THR A 57 14.45 -30.12 -1.61
CA THR A 57 13.93 -31.25 -2.39
C THR A 57 12.57 -31.76 -1.88
N ALA A 58 11.50 -31.43 -2.61
CA ALA A 58 10.20 -32.11 -2.76
C ALA A 58 9.38 -32.52 -1.51
N THR A 59 9.79 -32.23 -0.27
CA THR A 59 9.04 -32.62 0.95
C THR A 59 8.66 -31.43 1.85
N ASP A 60 8.85 -30.19 1.39
CA ASP A 60 8.76 -28.96 2.20
C ASP A 60 7.81 -27.89 1.60
N THR A 61 6.82 -28.29 0.79
CA THR A 61 5.84 -27.36 0.19
C THR A 61 4.44 -27.97 0.21
N PHE A 62 3.49 -27.19 0.66
CA PHE A 62 2.10 -27.59 0.90
C PHE A 62 1.17 -26.64 0.16
N TYR A 63 0.16 -27.19 -0.54
CA TYR A 63 -0.88 -26.39 -1.18
C TYR A 63 -2.00 -26.15 -0.17
N LEU A 64 -2.23 -24.89 0.21
CA LEU A 64 -3.32 -24.50 1.10
C LEU A 64 -4.62 -24.27 0.30
N TYR A 65 -4.49 -23.75 -0.91
CA TYR A 65 -5.61 -23.48 -1.81
C TYR A 65 -5.17 -23.66 -3.27
N GLY A 66 -6.05 -24.23 -4.10
CA GLY A 66 -5.76 -24.53 -5.50
C GLY A 66 -4.69 -25.61 -5.68
N GLY A 67 -3.88 -25.47 -6.74
CA GLY A 67 -2.77 -26.39 -7.02
C GLY A 67 -3.13 -27.64 -7.86
N PRO A 68 -2.15 -28.55 -8.07
CA PRO A 68 -2.31 -29.71 -8.94
C PRO A 68 -3.43 -30.64 -8.48
N GLY A 69 -4.39 -30.88 -9.37
CA GLY A 69 -5.52 -31.78 -9.11
C GLY A 69 -6.70 -31.14 -8.36
N SER A 70 -6.58 -29.90 -7.88
CA SER A 70 -7.72 -29.14 -7.34
C SER A 70 -8.50 -28.42 -8.46
N THR A 71 -9.78 -28.19 -8.21
CA THR A 71 -10.62 -27.25 -8.96
C THR A 71 -10.56 -25.84 -8.37
N ASP A 72 -10.18 -25.70 -7.11
CA ASP A 72 -10.19 -24.42 -6.39
C ASP A 72 -9.31 -23.37 -7.06
N GLY A 73 -9.78 -22.12 -7.11
CA GLY A 73 -9.08 -21.00 -7.72
C GLY A 73 -9.07 -21.01 -9.25
N LYS A 74 -9.76 -21.97 -9.90
CA LYS A 74 -9.93 -22.04 -11.36
C LYS A 74 -11.24 -21.45 -11.86
N PHE A 75 -12.10 -21.01 -10.93
CA PHE A 75 -13.43 -20.46 -11.23
C PHE A 75 -14.33 -21.38 -12.07
N GLN A 76 -14.13 -22.69 -11.95
CA GLN A 76 -14.89 -23.69 -12.70
C GLN A 76 -15.22 -24.93 -11.87
N ASP A 77 -16.36 -25.54 -12.15
CA ASP A 77 -16.74 -26.81 -11.55
C ASP A 77 -15.94 -27.98 -12.14
N SER A 78 -16.17 -29.19 -11.61
CA SER A 78 -15.54 -30.42 -12.12
C SER A 78 -15.87 -30.76 -13.58
N ASN A 79 -16.87 -30.13 -14.19
CA ASN A 79 -17.25 -30.28 -15.59
C ASN A 79 -16.67 -29.17 -16.49
N GLY A 80 -15.98 -28.19 -15.91
CA GLY A 80 -15.44 -27.02 -16.61
C GLY A 80 -16.44 -25.90 -16.86
N ALA A 81 -17.61 -25.91 -16.19
CA ALA A 81 -18.56 -24.81 -16.23
C ALA A 81 -18.18 -23.71 -15.23
N PRO A 82 -18.50 -22.43 -15.47
CA PRO A 82 -18.26 -21.33 -14.52
C PRO A 82 -18.81 -21.63 -13.13
N ASP A 83 -17.99 -21.43 -12.11
CA ASP A 83 -18.35 -21.61 -10.70
C ASP A 83 -17.61 -20.57 -9.86
N TRP A 84 -18.34 -19.91 -8.94
CA TRP A 84 -17.76 -18.95 -8.01
C TRP A 84 -16.89 -19.63 -6.95
N GLN A 85 -17.11 -20.92 -6.64
CA GLN A 85 -16.31 -21.64 -5.64
C GLN A 85 -16.23 -20.87 -4.30
N ASP A 86 -17.35 -20.29 -3.88
CA ASP A 86 -17.49 -19.42 -2.70
C ASP A 86 -16.64 -18.15 -2.70
N TRP A 87 -16.04 -17.77 -3.84
CA TRP A 87 -15.53 -16.42 -4.01
C TRP A 87 -16.69 -15.42 -4.01
N GLU A 88 -16.41 -14.19 -3.59
CA GLU A 88 -17.39 -13.11 -3.60
C GLU A 88 -16.82 -11.85 -4.26
N GLY A 89 -17.71 -11.04 -4.82
CA GLY A 89 -17.40 -9.72 -5.32
C GLY A 89 -17.36 -8.69 -4.20
N ARG A 90 -16.51 -7.68 -4.37
CA ARG A 90 -16.45 -6.52 -3.48
C ARG A 90 -16.19 -5.26 -4.29
N ASP A 91 -16.96 -4.23 -3.97
CA ASP A 91 -16.68 -2.86 -4.36
C ASP A 91 -15.96 -2.15 -3.20
N GLY A 92 -14.69 -1.80 -3.41
CA GLY A 92 -13.87 -1.11 -2.42
C GLY A 92 -14.29 0.34 -2.19
N THR A 93 -15.06 0.93 -3.12
CA THR A 93 -15.58 2.30 -2.98
C THR A 93 -16.86 2.38 -2.15
N GLN A 94 -17.52 1.26 -1.92
CA GLN A 94 -18.74 1.23 -1.12
C GLN A 94 -18.40 1.28 0.37
N THR A 95 -18.76 2.39 1.02
CA THR A 95 -18.74 2.48 2.47
C THR A 95 -19.82 1.57 3.06
N THR A 96 -19.42 0.62 3.90
CA THR A 96 -20.37 -0.23 4.62
C THR A 96 -21.11 0.61 5.66
N ASN A 97 -22.44 0.52 5.69
CA ASN A 97 -23.23 1.13 6.74
C ASN A 97 -23.38 0.15 7.91
N TYR A 98 -23.13 0.62 9.13
CA TYR A 98 -23.14 -0.21 10.34
C TYR A 98 -24.34 0.04 11.25
N TRP A 99 -25.27 0.92 10.85
CA TRP A 99 -26.53 1.15 11.55
C TRP A 99 -27.56 0.07 11.20
N GLN A 100 -28.25 -0.53 12.17
CA GLN A 100 -29.31 -1.52 11.96
C GLN A 100 -30.35 -1.48 13.09
N VAL A 101 -31.62 -1.72 12.77
CA VAL A 101 -32.67 -1.84 13.81
C VAL A 101 -32.44 -3.14 14.58
N SER A 102 -32.31 -3.04 15.90
CA SER A 102 -31.93 -4.17 16.76
C SER A 102 -32.47 -4.01 18.17
N THR A 103 -32.65 -5.14 18.87
CA THR A 103 -32.96 -5.16 20.30
C THR A 103 -31.71 -5.09 21.19
N HIS A 104 -30.51 -5.07 20.59
CA HIS A 104 -29.23 -5.06 21.31
C HIS A 104 -29.10 -3.81 22.17
N ASN A 105 -29.03 -3.98 23.50
CA ASN A 105 -28.98 -2.90 24.50
C ASN A 105 -30.03 -1.79 24.31
N ALA A 106 -31.19 -2.12 23.76
CA ALA A 106 -32.29 -1.17 23.54
C ALA A 106 -33.27 -1.10 24.72
N SER A 107 -33.34 -2.14 25.56
CA SER A 107 -34.40 -2.27 26.58
C SER A 107 -34.38 -1.20 27.68
N ASN A 108 -33.22 -0.59 27.94
CA ASN A 108 -33.09 0.45 28.95
C ASN A 108 -33.53 1.83 28.43
N LEU A 109 -33.52 2.04 27.12
CA LEU A 109 -33.84 3.33 26.50
C LEU A 109 -35.28 3.72 26.83
N ASN A 110 -35.44 4.91 27.41
CA ASN A 110 -36.70 5.48 27.89
C ASN A 110 -37.53 4.57 28.83
N ASN A 111 -36.92 3.53 29.41
CA ASN A 111 -37.61 2.45 30.14
C ASN A 111 -38.62 1.63 29.30
N ASN A 112 -38.41 1.49 27.98
CA ASN A 112 -39.32 0.75 27.11
C ASN A 112 -39.36 -0.76 27.44
N GLY A 113 -38.28 -1.31 28.00
CA GLY A 113 -38.22 -2.67 28.51
C GLY A 113 -37.87 -3.72 27.46
N ALA A 114 -38.01 -5.00 27.83
CA ALA A 114 -37.57 -6.10 26.97
C ALA A 114 -38.35 -6.16 25.65
N GLY A 115 -37.63 -6.29 24.54
CA GLY A 115 -38.20 -6.35 23.19
C GLY A 115 -38.24 -5.01 22.45
N ASN A 116 -37.83 -3.92 23.10
CA ASN A 116 -37.64 -2.61 22.46
C ASN A 116 -36.63 -2.69 21.32
N HIS A 117 -36.92 -2.03 20.20
CA HIS A 117 -36.01 -1.85 19.08
C HIS A 117 -35.38 -0.46 19.15
N ALA A 118 -34.09 -0.38 18.82
CA ALA A 118 -33.38 0.88 18.65
C ALA A 118 -32.58 0.82 17.35
N TYR A 119 -32.20 1.99 16.80
CA TYR A 119 -31.20 2.01 15.75
C TYR A 119 -29.82 1.83 16.38
N TRP A 120 -29.19 0.69 16.09
CA TRP A 120 -27.90 0.29 16.65
C TRP A 120 -26.79 0.42 15.61
N CYS A 121 -25.73 1.15 15.93
CA CYS A 121 -24.47 1.14 15.18
C CYS A 121 -23.52 0.08 15.77
N GLY A 122 -23.36 -1.04 15.07
CA GLY A 122 -22.53 -2.16 15.52
C GLY A 122 -22.76 -3.45 14.73
N ARG A 123 -21.96 -4.47 15.03
CA ARG A 123 -21.97 -5.78 14.36
C ARG A 123 -22.22 -6.92 15.35
N THR A 124 -23.03 -7.88 14.94
CA THR A 124 -23.26 -9.14 15.65
C THR A 124 -22.11 -10.13 15.45
N ALA A 125 -22.08 -11.19 16.26
CA ALA A 125 -21.14 -12.30 16.06
C ALA A 125 -21.29 -12.96 14.69
N GLU A 126 -22.52 -13.05 14.19
CA GLU A 126 -22.82 -13.61 12.86
C GLU A 126 -22.35 -12.70 11.73
N GLN A 127 -22.39 -11.39 11.92
CA GLN A 127 -21.95 -10.40 10.93
C GLN A 127 -20.44 -10.14 10.94
N ALA A 128 -19.76 -10.53 12.02
CA ALA A 128 -18.32 -10.31 12.22
C ALA A 128 -17.65 -11.53 12.91
N PRO A 129 -17.74 -12.73 12.31
CA PRO A 129 -17.29 -13.97 12.96
C PRO A 129 -15.78 -14.03 13.24
N ASN A 130 -15.00 -13.14 12.62
CA ASN A 130 -13.53 -13.11 12.71
C ASN A 130 -13.01 -11.98 13.61
N TRP A 131 -13.89 -11.23 14.26
CA TRP A 131 -13.47 -10.23 15.24
C TRP A 131 -13.08 -10.88 16.55
N VAL A 132 -12.14 -10.26 17.26
CA VAL A 132 -11.69 -10.77 18.56
C VAL A 132 -12.82 -10.74 19.60
N HIS A 133 -13.63 -9.67 19.58
CA HIS A 133 -14.82 -9.53 20.41
C HIS A 133 -16.06 -9.21 19.57
N THR A 134 -17.18 -9.82 19.92
CA THR A 134 -18.49 -9.54 19.34
C THR A 134 -19.58 -9.75 20.40
N PRO A 135 -20.74 -9.06 20.28
CA PRO A 135 -21.05 -7.97 19.36
C PRO A 135 -20.26 -6.68 19.70
N GLY A 136 -20.05 -5.79 18.72
CA GLY A 136 -19.19 -4.62 18.93
C GLY A 136 -19.14 -3.62 17.76
N TYR A 137 -18.16 -2.71 17.78
CA TYR A 137 -17.79 -1.83 16.65
C TYR A 137 -16.32 -2.03 16.21
N GLY A 138 -15.97 -1.52 15.03
CA GLY A 138 -14.67 -1.77 14.41
C GLY A 138 -13.96 -0.51 13.94
N SER A 139 -12.79 -0.72 13.36
CA SER A 139 -11.82 0.33 13.03
C SER A 139 -12.20 1.05 11.73
N GLY A 140 -11.95 2.36 11.68
CA GLY A 140 -12.05 3.19 10.49
C GLY A 140 -13.48 3.43 10.02
N TRP A 141 -14.44 3.36 10.93
CA TRP A 141 -15.84 3.57 10.60
C TRP A 141 -16.13 5.04 10.39
N ASP A 142 -16.94 5.34 9.38
CA ASP A 142 -17.53 6.64 9.15
C ASP A 142 -18.92 6.42 8.57
N THR A 143 -19.93 6.37 9.44
CA THR A 143 -21.28 5.97 9.04
C THR A 143 -22.33 6.79 9.75
N SER A 144 -23.43 7.11 9.06
CA SER A 144 -24.48 7.95 9.63
C SER A 144 -25.87 7.53 9.20
N ILE A 145 -26.84 7.96 10.00
CA ILE A 145 -28.25 8.03 9.68
C ILE A 145 -28.65 9.50 9.59
N ILE A 146 -29.53 9.85 8.66
CA ILE A 146 -29.91 11.23 8.35
C ILE A 146 -31.43 11.39 8.28
N TYR A 147 -31.92 12.47 8.87
CA TYR A 147 -33.22 13.04 8.56
C TYR A 147 -33.04 14.21 7.59
N GLU A 148 -33.86 14.23 6.54
CA GLU A 148 -33.95 15.34 5.60
C GLU A 148 -35.41 15.79 5.43
N SER A 149 -35.67 17.08 5.63
CA SER A 149 -37.01 17.63 5.43
C SER A 149 -37.38 17.74 3.95
N GLY A 150 -38.67 18.00 3.65
CA GLY A 150 -39.07 18.65 2.38
C GLY A 150 -38.42 20.03 2.21
N PRO A 151 -38.52 20.69 1.02
CA PRO A 151 -38.08 22.08 0.87
C PRO A 151 -38.76 22.98 1.90
N VAL A 152 -37.97 23.79 2.59
CA VAL A 152 -38.47 24.85 3.47
C VAL A 152 -39.17 25.89 2.60
N ALA A 153 -40.38 26.31 3.00
CA ALA A 153 -41.21 27.20 2.19
C ALA A 153 -40.60 28.59 1.93
N ASP A 154 -39.80 29.11 2.86
CA ASP A 154 -39.08 30.38 2.74
C ASP A 154 -37.65 30.22 3.32
N PRO A 155 -36.64 29.92 2.48
CA PRO A 155 -35.26 29.78 2.92
C PRO A 155 -34.63 31.05 3.49
N VAL A 156 -35.25 32.23 3.34
CA VAL A 156 -34.76 33.50 3.92
C VAL A 156 -35.23 33.67 5.36
N ALA A 157 -36.31 32.98 5.74
CA ALA A 157 -36.87 33.07 7.09
C ALA A 157 -36.05 32.25 8.08
N ALA A 158 -35.90 32.77 9.30
CA ALA A 158 -35.34 32.03 10.42
C ALA A 158 -36.34 31.01 10.98
N GLN A 159 -35.85 29.88 11.47
CA GLN A 159 -36.66 28.92 12.22
C GLN A 159 -35.81 28.10 13.20
N THR A 160 -36.47 27.49 14.18
CA THR A 160 -35.81 26.62 15.17
C THR A 160 -36.15 25.16 14.90
N LEU A 161 -35.11 24.34 14.81
CA LEU A 161 -35.18 22.89 14.93
C LEU A 161 -35.12 22.53 16.41
N SER A 162 -35.93 21.56 16.85
CA SER A 162 -35.79 20.88 18.12
C SER A 162 -35.64 19.38 17.90
N LEU A 163 -34.66 18.78 18.59
CA LEU A 163 -34.28 17.37 18.51
C LEU A 163 -34.10 16.83 19.94
N ASP A 164 -34.67 15.67 20.22
CA ASP A 164 -34.46 14.92 21.46
C ASP A 164 -34.62 13.42 21.20
N PHE A 165 -33.93 12.59 21.97
CA PHE A 165 -33.94 11.13 21.85
C PHE A 165 -33.26 10.49 23.06
N TYR A 166 -33.41 9.18 23.22
CA TYR A 166 -32.67 8.39 24.20
C TYR A 166 -31.58 7.57 23.53
N PHE A 167 -30.42 7.46 24.17
CA PHE A 167 -29.30 6.74 23.60
C PHE A 167 -28.36 6.12 24.64
N ASN A 168 -27.58 5.15 24.15
CA ASN A 168 -26.37 4.64 24.77
C ASN A 168 -25.20 4.81 23.81
N HIS A 169 -23.99 4.94 24.34
CA HIS A 169 -22.74 4.91 23.57
C HIS A 169 -21.67 4.07 24.30
N ASP A 170 -20.79 3.43 23.54
CA ASP A 170 -19.69 2.61 24.04
C ASP A 170 -18.58 2.58 22.98
N THR A 171 -17.64 3.53 23.07
CA THR A 171 -16.53 3.73 22.12
C THR A 171 -15.21 3.95 22.86
N GLU A 172 -14.07 3.99 22.13
CA GLU A 172 -12.78 4.39 22.71
C GLU A 172 -12.81 5.88 23.13
N PRO A 173 -12.52 6.20 24.41
CA PRO A 173 -12.47 7.58 24.89
C PRO A 173 -11.38 8.41 24.20
N GLY A 174 -11.75 9.54 23.60
CA GLY A 174 -10.85 10.52 23.01
C GLY A 174 -10.45 10.28 21.56
N TYR A 175 -10.89 9.17 20.96
CA TYR A 175 -10.51 8.75 19.60
C TYR A 175 -11.73 8.44 18.73
N ASP A 176 -12.75 7.82 19.33
CA ASP A 176 -13.95 7.36 18.63
C ASP A 176 -15.21 8.04 19.17
N PHE A 177 -16.10 8.46 18.25
CA PHE A 177 -17.14 9.42 18.57
C PHE A 177 -18.50 9.07 17.98
N LEU A 178 -19.56 9.28 18.78
CA LEU A 178 -20.93 9.48 18.32
C LEU A 178 -21.22 10.98 18.20
N LEU A 179 -21.40 11.43 16.96
CA LEU A 179 -21.63 12.81 16.54
C LEU A 179 -23.13 13.04 16.27
N ILE A 180 -23.66 14.18 16.71
CA ILE A 180 -24.99 14.67 16.32
C ILE A 180 -24.78 16.00 15.61
N GLU A 181 -25.12 16.05 14.32
CA GLU A 181 -24.78 17.18 13.47
C GLU A 181 -25.98 17.69 12.70
N VAL A 182 -26.01 19.00 12.44
CA VAL A 182 -26.97 19.68 11.59
C VAL A 182 -26.23 20.39 10.47
N GLU A 183 -26.72 20.26 9.24
CA GLU A 183 -26.14 21.01 8.12
C GLU A 183 -26.64 22.46 8.16
N SER A 184 -25.69 23.39 8.29
CA SER A 184 -25.98 24.82 8.27
C SER A 184 -24.92 25.59 7.47
N ALA A 185 -25.38 26.50 6.61
CA ALA A 185 -24.55 27.30 5.71
C ALA A 185 -23.55 26.47 4.87
N GLY A 186 -23.98 25.28 4.42
CA GLY A 186 -23.16 24.37 3.61
C GLY A 186 -22.10 23.60 4.39
N THR A 187 -22.18 23.55 5.72
CA THR A 187 -21.25 22.81 6.58
C THR A 187 -22.00 22.05 7.66
N TRP A 188 -21.50 20.88 8.04
CA TRP A 188 -22.01 20.14 9.20
C TRP A 188 -21.53 20.79 10.50
N GLN A 189 -22.47 21.07 11.39
CA GLN A 189 -22.24 21.71 12.69
C GLN A 189 -22.65 20.76 13.80
N SER A 190 -21.78 20.52 14.79
CA SER A 190 -22.11 19.68 15.94
C SER A 190 -23.16 20.36 16.83
N MET A 191 -24.17 19.58 17.23
CA MET A 191 -25.20 19.96 18.20
C MET A 191 -24.80 19.61 19.65
N HIS A 192 -23.54 19.29 19.94
CA HIS A 192 -23.04 19.06 21.30
C HIS A 192 -21.83 19.95 21.68
N GLY A 193 -21.38 20.84 20.79
CA GLY A 193 -20.22 21.70 21.02
C GLY A 193 -18.92 21.11 20.45
N LEU A 194 -17.76 21.45 21.05
CA LEU A 194 -16.42 21.10 20.52
C LEU A 194 -15.99 19.63 20.72
N TYR A 195 -16.77 18.83 21.47
CA TYR A 195 -16.46 17.42 21.75
C TYR A 195 -17.75 16.61 21.71
N ASP A 196 -17.78 15.61 20.84
CA ASP A 196 -18.88 14.68 20.66
C ASP A 196 -18.84 13.55 21.70
N PHE A 197 -19.82 12.64 21.71
CA PHE A 197 -19.91 11.61 22.75
C PHE A 197 -18.85 10.52 22.52
N ASP A 198 -17.99 10.28 23.50
CA ASP A 198 -16.96 9.24 23.51
C ASP A 198 -16.99 8.43 24.80
N GLY A 199 -16.27 7.30 24.83
CA GLY A 199 -16.29 6.41 25.99
C GLY A 199 -17.63 5.72 26.15
N SER A 200 -18.09 5.53 27.39
CA SER A 200 -19.35 4.82 27.63
C SER A 200 -20.20 5.43 28.75
N ASN A 201 -21.52 5.32 28.58
CA ASN A 201 -22.51 5.61 29.62
C ASN A 201 -22.87 4.40 30.51
N ARG A 202 -22.17 3.27 30.38
CA ARG A 202 -22.30 2.12 31.27
C ARG A 202 -21.75 2.42 32.67
N ASP A 203 -22.30 1.76 33.68
CA ASP A 203 -21.80 1.87 35.05
C ASP A 203 -20.61 0.93 35.32
N VAL A 204 -20.11 0.94 36.56
CA VAL A 204 -18.98 0.09 36.99
C VAL A 204 -19.27 -1.41 37.01
N ALA A 205 -20.52 -1.81 36.80
CA ALA A 205 -20.95 -3.20 36.65
C ALA A 205 -21.19 -3.56 35.17
N ASP A 206 -20.77 -2.68 34.25
CA ASP A 206 -20.92 -2.81 32.81
C ASP A 206 -22.40 -2.88 32.36
N ILE A 207 -23.26 -2.14 33.06
CA ILE A 207 -24.70 -2.07 32.77
C ILE A 207 -25.07 -0.67 32.25
N PHE A 208 -25.76 -0.62 31.12
CA PHE A 208 -26.47 0.58 30.68
C PHE A 208 -27.72 0.80 31.54
N GLN A 209 -27.66 1.80 32.41
CA GLN A 209 -28.75 2.08 33.34
C GLN A 209 -29.96 2.67 32.61
N PRO A 210 -31.19 2.27 32.93
CA PRO A 210 -32.38 2.95 32.41
C PRO A 210 -32.50 4.37 33.01
N PRO A 211 -32.97 5.37 32.26
CA PRO A 211 -33.55 5.32 30.91
C PRO A 211 -32.56 5.40 29.74
N GLY A 212 -31.27 5.16 29.95
CA GLY A 212 -30.20 5.60 29.04
C GLY A 212 -29.91 7.10 29.22
N LEU A 213 -29.10 7.67 28.32
CA LEU A 213 -28.92 9.12 28.25
C LEU A 213 -30.03 9.76 27.42
N ARG A 214 -30.37 11.00 27.74
CA ARG A 214 -31.34 11.78 26.98
C ARG A 214 -30.67 12.99 26.35
N PHE A 215 -30.80 13.16 25.04
CA PHE A 215 -30.07 14.21 24.32
C PHE A 215 -30.42 15.63 24.81
N ALA A 216 -31.65 15.92 25.21
CA ALA A 216 -31.99 17.23 25.77
C ALA A 216 -31.31 17.59 27.10
N GLU A 217 -30.71 16.62 27.79
CA GLU A 217 -30.04 16.82 29.09
C GLU A 217 -28.52 16.98 28.94
N VAL A 218 -27.95 16.38 27.90
CA VAL A 218 -26.50 16.35 27.67
C VAL A 218 -26.07 17.13 26.42
N GLY A 219 -26.97 17.32 25.46
CA GLY A 219 -26.77 17.96 24.16
C GLY A 219 -27.26 19.40 24.04
N GLN A 220 -27.24 19.92 22.81
CA GLN A 220 -27.96 21.12 22.40
C GLN A 220 -29.25 20.68 21.67
N PRO A 221 -30.40 20.56 22.37
CA PRO A 221 -31.64 20.02 21.79
C PRO A 221 -32.33 20.95 20.79
N THR A 222 -31.74 22.11 20.49
CA THR A 222 -32.29 23.08 19.55
C THR A 222 -31.21 23.67 18.67
N TRP A 223 -31.54 23.92 17.40
CA TRP A 223 -30.70 24.67 16.47
C TRP A 223 -31.52 25.79 15.81
N ASP A 224 -30.99 27.01 15.84
CA ASP A 224 -31.61 28.15 15.19
C ASP A 224 -30.99 28.35 13.81
N PHE A 225 -31.79 28.14 12.76
CA PHE A 225 -31.48 28.59 11.42
C PHE A 225 -31.76 30.08 11.33
N LEU A 226 -30.76 30.88 10.97
CA LEU A 226 -30.84 32.33 10.87
C LEU A 226 -31.43 32.82 9.54
N GLY A 227 -31.62 31.90 8.58
CA GLY A 227 -32.11 32.19 7.23
C GLY A 227 -30.95 32.31 6.24
N ASN A 228 -31.12 31.71 5.06
CA ASN A 228 -30.11 31.45 4.03
C ASN A 228 -28.95 30.56 4.50
N ASP A 229 -29.16 29.81 5.57
CA ASP A 229 -28.20 28.89 6.18
C ASP A 229 -28.74 27.46 6.27
N TYR A 230 -29.78 27.12 5.51
CA TYR A 230 -30.30 25.76 5.39
C TYR A 230 -29.35 24.88 4.55
N GLY A 231 -29.47 23.56 4.74
CA GLY A 231 -28.72 22.54 4.01
C GLY A 231 -29.37 22.10 2.70
N GLY A 232 -28.85 21.00 2.15
CA GLY A 232 -29.25 20.43 0.86
C GLY A 232 -28.67 21.17 -0.35
N GLU A 233 -28.70 20.53 -1.53
CA GLU A 233 -28.08 21.06 -2.76
C GLU A 233 -28.57 22.47 -3.13
N ASN A 234 -29.83 22.79 -2.82
CA ASN A 234 -30.44 24.09 -3.08
C ASN A 234 -30.40 25.05 -1.88
N GLY A 235 -29.82 24.65 -0.74
CA GLY A 235 -29.82 25.45 0.49
C GLY A 235 -31.23 25.72 1.03
N ASP A 236 -32.12 24.74 0.92
CA ASP A 236 -33.54 24.84 1.27
C ASP A 236 -34.05 23.67 2.11
N ARG A 237 -33.17 22.90 2.77
CA ARG A 237 -33.52 21.73 3.57
C ARG A 237 -33.00 21.81 5.01
N ILE A 238 -33.75 21.23 5.94
CA ILE A 238 -33.24 20.92 7.27
C ILE A 238 -32.70 19.50 7.21
N ARG A 239 -31.40 19.34 7.47
CA ARG A 239 -30.70 18.05 7.46
C ARG A 239 -30.00 17.84 8.79
N VAL A 240 -30.31 16.72 9.44
CA VAL A 240 -29.77 16.34 10.75
C VAL A 240 -29.25 14.91 10.62
N ARG A 241 -28.01 14.67 11.04
CA ARG A 241 -27.45 13.31 11.03
C ARG A 241 -26.91 12.91 12.40
N ILE A 242 -26.99 11.62 12.66
CA ILE A 242 -26.33 10.95 13.78
C ILE A 242 -25.25 10.06 13.17
N ARG A 243 -23.99 10.28 13.54
CA ARG A 243 -22.82 9.71 12.86
C ARG A 243 -21.88 9.07 13.87
N VAL A 244 -21.35 7.90 13.53
CA VAL A 244 -20.27 7.25 14.27
C VAL A 244 -18.99 7.37 13.45
N VAL A 245 -17.91 7.79 14.11
CA VAL A 245 -16.56 7.81 13.55
C VAL A 245 -15.63 7.03 14.47
N SER A 246 -14.83 6.14 13.91
CA SER A 246 -13.73 5.47 14.62
C SER A 246 -12.39 5.62 13.91
N ASP A 247 -11.32 5.57 14.70
CA ASP A 247 -9.94 5.60 14.23
C ASP A 247 -9.45 4.21 13.76
N GLY A 248 -8.15 4.05 13.47
CA GLY A 248 -7.64 2.84 12.84
C GLY A 248 -7.41 1.62 13.76
N ALA A 249 -7.69 1.69 15.07
CA ALA A 249 -7.47 0.58 16.00
C ALA A 249 -8.29 0.73 17.29
N PHE A 250 -8.00 -0.10 18.31
CA PHE A 250 -8.56 0.02 19.66
C PHE A 250 -10.09 -0.09 19.74
N ASP A 251 -10.57 -1.28 19.40
CA ASP A 251 -11.99 -1.61 19.32
C ASP A 251 -12.25 -3.12 19.52
N ASP A 252 -13.46 -3.57 19.20
CA ASP A 252 -13.86 -4.98 19.27
C ASP A 252 -13.25 -5.85 18.16
N GLN A 253 -13.02 -5.26 16.98
CA GLN A 253 -12.39 -5.93 15.84
C GLN A 253 -10.97 -6.38 16.20
N THR A 254 -10.16 -5.44 16.70
CA THR A 254 -8.77 -5.64 17.10
C THR A 254 -8.61 -6.27 18.49
N GLY A 255 -9.68 -6.22 19.30
CA GLY A 255 -9.71 -6.74 20.67
C GLY A 255 -8.95 -5.90 21.70
N LEU A 256 -8.52 -4.70 21.32
CA LEU A 256 -7.74 -3.81 22.18
C LEU A 256 -8.61 -2.90 23.06
N TRP A 257 -9.87 -2.69 22.68
CA TRP A 257 -10.87 -2.00 23.49
C TRP A 257 -12.25 -2.69 23.40
N PRO A 258 -12.49 -3.73 24.21
CA PRO A 258 -13.74 -4.48 24.14
C PRO A 258 -14.93 -3.66 24.67
N THR A 259 -15.99 -3.55 23.86
CA THR A 259 -17.26 -2.94 24.21
C THR A 259 -18.33 -4.00 24.49
N ILE A 260 -19.45 -3.55 25.04
CA ILE A 260 -20.66 -4.37 25.24
C ILE A 260 -21.80 -3.78 24.41
N GLY A 261 -21.80 -2.46 24.23
CA GLY A 261 -22.76 -1.74 23.40
C GLY A 261 -22.57 -1.95 21.90
N GLY A 262 -21.34 -2.07 21.40
CA GLY A 262 -21.02 -1.47 20.11
C GLY A 262 -21.17 0.07 20.18
N ALA A 263 -20.91 0.76 19.08
CA ALA A 263 -20.68 2.21 19.12
C ALA A 263 -21.84 3.02 19.70
N ALA A 264 -23.09 2.76 19.27
CA ALA A 264 -24.25 3.51 19.76
C ALA A 264 -25.60 2.80 19.57
N GLN A 265 -26.55 3.03 20.47
CA GLN A 265 -27.97 2.73 20.27
C GLN A 265 -28.77 4.02 20.42
N VAL A 266 -29.68 4.32 19.50
CA VAL A 266 -30.54 5.53 19.51
C VAL A 266 -31.99 5.15 19.31
N ASP A 267 -32.88 5.74 20.11
CA ASP A 267 -34.30 5.44 20.10
C ASP A 267 -35.17 6.64 20.54
N ASP A 268 -36.49 6.54 20.31
CA ASP A 268 -37.51 7.51 20.67
C ASP A 268 -37.19 8.94 20.17
N ILE A 269 -36.82 9.05 18.90
CA ILE A 269 -36.38 10.30 18.29
C ILE A 269 -37.58 11.22 18.08
N SER A 270 -37.58 12.34 18.79
CA SER A 270 -38.54 13.43 18.64
C SER A 270 -37.89 14.60 17.89
N LEU A 271 -38.45 14.97 16.75
CA LEU A 271 -37.93 16.06 15.91
C LEU A 271 -39.04 17.05 15.56
N SER A 272 -38.80 18.36 15.71
CA SER A 272 -39.77 19.38 15.34
C SER A 272 -39.14 20.64 14.75
N HIS A 273 -39.83 21.23 13.77
CA HIS A 273 -39.49 22.50 13.12
C HIS A 273 -40.77 23.15 12.56
N ALA A 274 -40.66 24.25 11.83
CA ALA A 274 -41.84 24.97 11.34
C ALA A 274 -42.72 24.14 10.38
N GLY A 275 -42.14 23.13 9.72
CA GLY A 275 -42.84 22.22 8.82
C GLY A 275 -43.54 21.05 9.50
N GLY A 276 -43.34 20.81 10.80
CA GLY A 276 -44.06 19.75 11.52
C GLY A 276 -43.35 19.22 12.77
N SER A 277 -43.95 18.20 13.38
CA SER A 277 -43.37 17.43 14.48
C SER A 277 -43.46 15.94 14.13
N TYR A 278 -42.37 15.23 14.36
CA TYR A 278 -42.11 13.87 13.91
C TYR A 278 -41.59 13.03 15.08
N PHE A 279 -41.85 11.73 15.04
CA PHE A 279 -41.45 10.77 16.05
C PHE A 279 -41.05 9.46 15.38
N GLU A 280 -39.97 8.83 15.85
CA GLU A 280 -39.47 7.54 15.39
C GLU A 280 -39.04 6.69 16.58
N ASP A 281 -39.61 5.49 16.68
CA ASP A 281 -39.37 4.49 17.73
C ASP A 281 -38.91 3.14 17.16
N PHE A 282 -38.73 3.03 15.84
CA PHE A 282 -38.24 1.84 15.13
C PHE A 282 -39.06 0.54 15.33
N GLU A 283 -40.27 0.63 15.90
CA GLU A 283 -41.16 -0.52 16.10
C GLU A 283 -41.99 -0.86 14.86
N GLY A 284 -42.08 0.08 13.91
CA GLY A 284 -42.80 -0.06 12.65
C GLY A 284 -41.98 -0.66 11.50
N PRO A 285 -42.62 -1.01 10.37
CA PRO A 285 -41.88 -1.34 9.15
C PRO A 285 -41.27 -0.08 8.52
N ALA A 286 -40.09 -0.23 7.92
CA ALA A 286 -39.44 0.79 7.09
C ALA A 286 -40.35 1.31 5.95
N PRO A 287 -40.10 2.53 5.40
CA PRO A 287 -38.98 3.43 5.68
C PRO A 287 -39.10 4.14 7.04
N TYR A 288 -37.96 4.34 7.69
CA TYR A 288 -37.83 5.06 8.95
C TYR A 288 -37.63 6.56 8.71
N LEU A 289 -37.91 7.39 9.72
CA LEU A 289 -37.71 8.84 9.67
C LEU A 289 -36.25 9.24 9.43
N PHE A 290 -35.32 8.47 10.01
CA PHE A 290 -33.89 8.59 9.79
C PHE A 290 -33.45 7.44 8.89
N GLU A 291 -32.86 7.77 7.75
CA GLU A 291 -32.40 6.81 6.77
C GLU A 291 -30.88 6.66 6.82
N GLN A 292 -30.37 5.48 6.49
CA GLN A 292 -28.94 5.26 6.33
C GLN A 292 -28.38 6.15 5.23
N VAL A 293 -27.30 6.86 5.51
CA VAL A 293 -26.51 7.51 4.47
C VAL A 293 -25.73 6.44 3.73
N ILE A 294 -26.00 6.33 2.43
CA ILE A 294 -25.20 5.55 1.48
C ILE A 294 -24.42 6.58 0.68
N GLU A 295 -23.10 6.49 0.71
CA GLU A 295 -22.24 7.33 -0.11
C GLU A 295 -22.26 6.85 -1.57
N PRO A 296 -22.08 7.74 -2.56
CA PRO A 296 -21.87 7.34 -3.94
C PRO A 296 -20.71 6.34 -4.06
N PHE A 297 -20.90 5.28 -4.85
CA PHE A 297 -19.94 4.21 -5.08
C PHE A 297 -19.87 3.82 -6.56
N ALA A 298 -18.80 3.11 -6.93
CA ALA A 298 -18.49 2.72 -8.29
C ALA A 298 -19.43 1.63 -8.82
N GLY A 299 -19.69 0.61 -7.99
CA GLY A 299 -20.45 -0.59 -8.32
C GLY A 299 -19.55 -1.81 -8.34
N ASP A 300 -20.09 -2.96 -7.90
CA ASP A 300 -19.43 -4.27 -8.05
C ASP A 300 -19.78 -4.88 -9.42
N PHE A 301 -18.80 -4.85 -10.32
CA PHE A 301 -18.84 -5.41 -11.67
C PHE A 301 -18.18 -6.79 -11.75
N SER A 302 -17.81 -7.40 -10.62
CA SER A 302 -17.14 -8.71 -10.63
C SER A 302 -18.04 -9.82 -11.18
N GLU A 303 -17.51 -10.57 -12.14
CA GLU A 303 -18.18 -11.70 -12.77
C GLU A 303 -17.21 -12.88 -12.97
N ILE A 304 -17.73 -14.11 -12.85
CA ILE A 304 -17.07 -15.28 -13.43
C ILE A 304 -17.69 -15.51 -14.80
N TYR A 305 -16.86 -15.41 -15.84
CA TYR A 305 -17.33 -15.47 -17.21
C TYR A 305 -16.69 -16.66 -17.97
N PRO A 306 -17.47 -17.45 -18.73
CA PRO A 306 -16.93 -18.56 -19.53
C PRO A 306 -16.21 -18.05 -20.79
N ALA A 307 -15.04 -18.64 -21.09
CA ALA A 307 -14.41 -18.60 -22.41
C ALA A 307 -14.36 -17.20 -23.04
N VAL A 308 -13.65 -16.29 -22.37
CA VAL A 308 -13.48 -14.91 -22.83
C VAL A 308 -12.54 -14.90 -24.03
N SER A 309 -12.86 -14.14 -25.09
CA SER A 309 -11.90 -14.02 -26.20
C SER A 309 -10.73 -13.14 -25.77
N ASP A 310 -9.52 -13.52 -26.14
CA ASP A 310 -8.32 -12.73 -25.92
C ASP A 310 -7.61 -12.49 -27.27
N VAL A 311 -6.62 -11.60 -27.25
CA VAL A 311 -5.80 -11.28 -28.44
C VAL A 311 -4.33 -11.61 -28.20
N ASP A 312 -4.04 -12.52 -27.26
CA ASP A 312 -2.68 -13.01 -27.02
C ASP A 312 -2.25 -13.87 -28.22
N PRO A 313 -1.15 -13.51 -28.91
CA PRO A 313 -0.70 -14.24 -30.09
C PRO A 313 -0.02 -15.58 -29.77
N TYR A 314 0.26 -15.88 -28.51
CA TYR A 314 1.08 -17.01 -28.06
C TYR A 314 0.36 -18.02 -27.17
N ARG A 315 -0.65 -17.59 -26.41
CA ARG A 315 -1.38 -18.43 -25.45
C ARG A 315 -2.87 -18.16 -25.56
N GLU A 316 -3.68 -19.20 -25.39
CA GLU A 316 -5.12 -19.06 -25.24
C GLU A 316 -5.53 -19.67 -23.91
N ASN A 317 -6.47 -19.05 -23.21
CA ASN A 317 -7.15 -19.64 -22.06
C ASN A 317 -8.66 -19.63 -22.26
N ALA A 318 -9.24 -20.82 -22.42
CA ALA A 318 -10.68 -20.99 -22.63
C ALA A 318 -11.43 -21.38 -21.34
N SER A 319 -10.76 -21.44 -20.20
CA SER A 319 -11.43 -21.66 -18.91
C SER A 319 -12.34 -20.46 -18.55
N PRO A 320 -13.29 -20.66 -17.64
CA PRO A 320 -13.91 -19.55 -16.93
C PRO A 320 -12.86 -18.73 -16.15
N VAL A 321 -13.04 -17.41 -16.14
CA VAL A 321 -12.12 -16.47 -15.48
C VAL A 321 -12.89 -15.47 -14.63
N ALA A 322 -12.24 -14.93 -13.59
CA ALA A 322 -12.75 -13.77 -12.86
C ALA A 322 -12.37 -12.47 -13.59
N LEU A 323 -13.34 -11.56 -13.76
CA LEU A 323 -13.16 -10.28 -14.45
C LEU A 323 -14.11 -9.20 -13.92
N PHE A 324 -13.98 -7.97 -14.44
CA PHE A 324 -14.65 -6.77 -13.94
C PHE A 324 -15.24 -5.88 -15.06
N VAL A 325 -15.71 -6.51 -16.13
CA VAL A 325 -16.21 -5.81 -17.31
C VAL A 325 -17.59 -5.23 -17.02
N ASP A 326 -17.79 -3.96 -17.40
CA ASP A 326 -19.08 -3.31 -17.32
C ASP A 326 -19.86 -3.48 -18.63
N ARG A 327 -20.81 -4.42 -18.62
CA ARG A 327 -21.69 -4.76 -19.75
C ARG A 327 -23.06 -4.12 -19.66
N GLY A 328 -23.25 -3.18 -18.74
CA GLY A 328 -24.56 -2.61 -18.43
C GLY A 328 -25.45 -3.56 -17.64
N GLN A 329 -24.85 -4.54 -16.94
CA GLN A 329 -25.57 -5.33 -15.95
C GLN A 329 -26.06 -4.46 -14.80
N ALA A 330 -27.07 -4.96 -14.07
CA ALA A 330 -27.34 -4.43 -12.74
C ALA A 330 -26.19 -4.84 -11.82
N VAL A 331 -25.57 -3.90 -11.10
CA VAL A 331 -24.48 -4.23 -10.19
C VAL A 331 -24.99 -4.97 -8.95
N ARG A 332 -24.11 -5.76 -8.32
CA ARG A 332 -24.48 -6.63 -7.19
C ARG A 332 -24.80 -5.86 -5.91
N ASN A 333 -24.15 -4.74 -5.71
CA ASN A 333 -24.24 -3.91 -4.51
C ASN A 333 -25.15 -2.68 -4.67
N GLY A 334 -25.91 -2.61 -5.77
CA GLY A 334 -26.86 -1.55 -6.06
C GLY A 334 -28.21 -1.71 -5.34
N PRO A 335 -29.10 -0.70 -5.43
CA PRO A 335 -28.94 0.57 -6.15
C PRO A 335 -27.99 1.56 -5.45
N ALA A 336 -27.46 2.52 -6.22
CA ALA A 336 -26.74 3.68 -5.67
C ALA A 336 -27.73 4.68 -5.02
N PRO A 337 -27.24 5.73 -4.33
CA PRO A 337 -28.11 6.67 -3.59
C PRO A 337 -29.14 7.40 -4.47
N ASP A 338 -28.87 7.57 -5.76
CA ASP A 338 -29.78 8.17 -6.75
C ASP A 338 -30.78 7.15 -7.34
N GLY A 339 -30.78 5.91 -6.86
CA GLY A 339 -31.62 4.82 -7.33
C GLY A 339 -31.13 4.11 -8.60
N SER A 340 -29.98 4.54 -9.16
CA SER A 340 -29.38 3.85 -10.31
C SER A 340 -28.97 2.42 -9.94
N THR A 341 -29.13 1.50 -10.89
CA THR A 341 -28.76 0.08 -10.71
C THR A 341 -27.74 -0.39 -11.73
N SER A 342 -27.49 0.41 -12.77
CA SER A 342 -26.57 0.10 -13.86
C SER A 342 -26.04 1.40 -14.49
N THR A 343 -24.83 1.36 -15.00
CA THR A 343 -24.19 2.42 -15.81
C THR A 343 -24.67 2.44 -17.26
N GLY A 344 -25.27 1.33 -17.73
CA GLY A 344 -25.59 1.12 -19.15
C GLY A 344 -24.45 0.51 -19.99
N GLY A 345 -23.31 0.20 -19.37
CA GLY A 345 -22.18 -0.49 -19.98
C GLY A 345 -21.09 0.45 -20.49
N THR A 346 -19.85 -0.04 -20.44
CA THR A 346 -18.66 0.70 -20.87
C THR A 346 -18.09 0.07 -22.14
N LEU A 347 -17.95 0.87 -23.20
CA LEU A 347 -17.39 0.45 -24.49
C LEU A 347 -16.06 1.14 -24.75
N SER A 348 -15.17 0.47 -25.47
CA SER A 348 -13.94 1.07 -25.99
C SER A 348 -14.10 1.46 -27.47
N PRO A 349 -13.58 2.63 -27.90
CA PRO A 349 -13.46 2.94 -29.32
C PRO A 349 -12.33 2.17 -30.01
N ASN A 350 -11.39 1.60 -29.26
CA ASN A 350 -10.18 0.96 -29.79
C ASN A 350 -10.23 -0.58 -29.71
N TRP A 351 -11.01 -1.14 -28.79
CA TRP A 351 -11.02 -2.58 -28.50
C TRP A 351 -12.43 -3.18 -28.59
N ASP A 352 -12.55 -4.32 -29.27
CA ASP A 352 -13.82 -5.03 -29.50
C ASP A 352 -13.76 -6.54 -29.20
N TYR A 353 -12.71 -6.98 -28.50
CA TYR A 353 -12.52 -8.36 -28.06
C TYR A 353 -13.06 -8.57 -26.64
N GLY A 354 -12.89 -9.77 -26.08
CA GLY A 354 -13.30 -10.10 -24.72
C GLY A 354 -14.66 -10.77 -24.71
N ILE A 355 -15.60 -10.15 -24.02
CA ILE A 355 -16.99 -10.59 -23.96
C ILE A 355 -17.73 -10.10 -25.23
N ALA A 356 -18.77 -10.83 -25.63
CA ALA A 356 -19.64 -10.40 -26.73
C ALA A 356 -20.10 -8.94 -26.53
N ASP A 357 -20.24 -8.21 -27.64
CA ASP A 357 -20.62 -6.80 -27.73
C ASP A 357 -19.54 -5.76 -27.38
N GLY A 358 -18.30 -6.18 -27.08
CA GLY A 358 -17.12 -5.30 -27.02
C GLY A 358 -17.03 -4.42 -25.77
N TYR A 359 -17.64 -4.87 -24.67
CA TYR A 359 -17.58 -4.19 -23.38
C TYR A 359 -16.21 -4.30 -22.71
N VAL A 360 -15.82 -3.26 -21.99
CA VAL A 360 -14.52 -3.12 -21.32
C VAL A 360 -14.68 -2.85 -19.82
N VAL A 361 -13.56 -2.83 -19.08
CA VAL A 361 -13.56 -2.39 -17.68
C VAL A 361 -13.99 -0.92 -17.61
N ASN A 362 -14.79 -0.60 -16.59
CA ASN A 362 -15.34 0.73 -16.41
C ASN A 362 -14.22 1.75 -16.11
N HIS A 363 -14.01 2.69 -17.03
CA HIS A 363 -13.08 3.83 -16.92
C HIS A 363 -13.82 5.18 -17.00
N THR A 364 -15.16 5.15 -17.01
CA THR A 364 -16.00 6.35 -17.16
C THR A 364 -16.56 6.85 -15.84
N GLY A 365 -16.37 6.07 -14.77
CA GLY A 365 -16.86 6.36 -13.43
C GLY A 365 -18.03 5.48 -13.00
N GLY A 366 -18.31 5.51 -11.71
CA GLY A 366 -19.27 4.66 -11.02
C GLY A 366 -20.75 4.74 -11.43
N LEU A 367 -21.60 4.03 -10.67
CA LEU A 367 -23.06 4.12 -10.83
C LEU A 367 -23.60 5.55 -10.74
N THR A 368 -23.07 6.34 -9.81
CA THR A 368 -23.50 7.72 -9.63
C THR A 368 -22.77 8.62 -10.62
N ALA A 369 -23.52 9.23 -11.55
CA ALA A 369 -22.95 10.11 -12.55
C ALA A 369 -22.50 11.47 -11.97
N GLY A 370 -21.54 12.12 -12.65
CA GLY A 370 -21.13 13.50 -12.35
C GLY A 370 -20.06 13.60 -11.26
N PRO A 371 -19.95 14.74 -10.56
CA PRO A 371 -18.87 15.00 -9.60
C PRO A 371 -18.82 14.04 -8.40
N ALA A 372 -19.92 13.32 -8.14
CA ALA A 372 -20.05 12.32 -7.09
C ALA A 372 -19.53 10.93 -7.52
N SER A 373 -19.23 10.74 -8.79
CA SER A 373 -18.71 9.49 -9.34
C SER A 373 -17.42 9.08 -8.63
N LYS A 374 -17.31 7.80 -8.28
CA LYS A 374 -16.09 7.21 -7.75
C LYS A 374 -15.32 6.48 -8.86
N PRO A 375 -13.97 6.56 -8.86
CA PRO A 375 -13.15 5.69 -9.70
C PRO A 375 -13.37 4.22 -9.28
N LEU A 376 -13.21 3.29 -10.21
CA LEU A 376 -13.43 1.86 -9.95
C LEU A 376 -12.41 1.33 -8.92
N ASP A 377 -12.91 0.61 -7.90
CA ASP A 377 -12.12 -0.30 -7.04
C ASP A 377 -12.95 -1.56 -6.87
N ASN A 378 -12.60 -2.61 -7.60
CA ASN A 378 -13.34 -3.88 -7.59
C ASN A 378 -12.41 -5.05 -7.33
N GLN A 379 -12.88 -5.97 -6.50
CA GLN A 379 -12.09 -7.11 -6.04
C GLN A 379 -12.95 -8.38 -6.08
N VAL A 380 -12.32 -9.52 -6.36
CA VAL A 380 -12.85 -10.83 -6.03
C VAL A 380 -12.09 -11.38 -4.82
N LEU A 381 -12.83 -11.84 -3.82
CA LEU A 381 -12.28 -12.32 -2.56
C LEU A 381 -12.49 -13.83 -2.48
N SER A 382 -11.44 -14.56 -2.13
CA SER A 382 -11.51 -16.01 -1.94
C SER A 382 -12.44 -16.38 -0.79
N PRO A 383 -12.89 -17.64 -0.68
CA PRO A 383 -13.36 -18.14 0.61
C PRO A 383 -12.24 -18.02 1.68
N TRP A 384 -12.60 -18.18 2.94
CA TRP A 384 -11.60 -18.35 4.00
C TRP A 384 -10.85 -19.67 3.79
N ILE A 385 -9.53 -19.59 3.79
CA ILE A 385 -8.59 -20.68 3.54
C ILE A 385 -7.96 -21.03 4.89
N GLU A 386 -8.07 -22.28 5.33
CA GLU A 386 -7.38 -22.73 6.55
C GLU A 386 -5.86 -22.62 6.37
N TRP A 387 -5.18 -22.01 7.34
CA TRP A 387 -3.73 -21.90 7.33
C TRP A 387 -3.03 -23.22 7.70
N ASP A 388 -3.75 -24.06 8.45
CA ASP A 388 -3.28 -25.35 8.96
C ASP A 388 -3.95 -26.50 8.20
N LEU A 389 -3.16 -27.40 7.64
CA LEU A 389 -3.71 -28.55 6.93
C LEU A 389 -4.12 -29.65 7.91
N PRO A 390 -5.11 -30.50 7.55
CA PRO A 390 -5.46 -31.63 8.38
C PRO A 390 -4.27 -32.59 8.57
N GLY A 391 -3.81 -32.74 9.81
CA GLY A 391 -2.70 -33.64 10.15
C GLY A 391 -1.65 -32.95 10.98
N THR A 392 -0.39 -33.34 10.81
CA THR A 392 0.76 -32.69 11.46
C THR A 392 1.92 -32.44 10.48
N ASP A 393 1.64 -32.48 9.18
CA ASP A 393 2.70 -32.47 8.16
C ASP A 393 3.26 -31.05 7.94
N ASP A 394 2.45 -30.00 8.16
CA ASP A 394 2.81 -28.58 8.03
C ASP A 394 2.81 -27.81 9.37
N ASP A 395 2.76 -28.54 10.48
CA ASP A 395 2.77 -28.05 11.87
C ASP A 395 4.14 -27.55 12.34
N ASP A 396 5.20 -27.89 11.61
CA ASP A 396 6.53 -27.45 11.97
C ASP A 396 6.60 -25.91 11.96
N PRO A 397 7.07 -25.27 13.04
CA PRO A 397 7.10 -23.82 13.16
C PRO A 397 7.92 -23.13 12.05
N GLU A 398 8.76 -23.87 11.34
CA GLU A 398 9.52 -23.35 10.19
C GLU A 398 8.70 -23.33 8.89
N VAL A 399 7.58 -24.04 8.81
CA VAL A 399 6.66 -24.06 7.67
C VAL A 399 5.74 -22.85 7.78
N ARG A 400 6.27 -21.70 7.38
CA ARG A 400 5.62 -20.38 7.51
C ARG A 400 5.77 -19.49 6.29
N GLY A 401 6.70 -19.79 5.38
CA GLY A 401 6.82 -19.06 4.14
C GLY A 401 5.58 -19.31 3.28
N ALA A 402 5.13 -18.30 2.52
CA ALA A 402 4.01 -18.49 1.61
C ALA A 402 4.22 -17.80 0.26
N ILE A 403 3.62 -18.40 -0.77
CA ILE A 403 3.63 -17.90 -2.14
C ILE A 403 2.18 -17.78 -2.60
N LEU A 404 1.82 -16.60 -3.09
CA LEU A 404 0.60 -16.39 -3.88
C LEU A 404 0.95 -16.50 -5.36
N ARG A 405 0.14 -17.24 -6.10
CA ARG A 405 0.34 -17.46 -7.53
C ARG A 405 -1.00 -17.48 -8.26
N PHE A 406 -1.08 -16.85 -9.42
CA PHE A 406 -2.27 -16.87 -10.28
C PHE A 406 -1.89 -16.60 -11.74
N ASP A 407 -2.72 -17.04 -12.68
CA ASP A 407 -2.63 -16.60 -14.07
C ASP A 407 -3.41 -15.29 -14.22
N VAL A 408 -2.85 -14.35 -14.95
CA VAL A 408 -3.49 -13.08 -15.27
C VAL A 408 -3.32 -12.75 -16.74
N TYR A 409 -4.40 -12.32 -17.38
CA TYR A 409 -4.34 -11.73 -18.71
C TYR A 409 -4.17 -10.22 -18.58
N ASN A 410 -2.99 -9.74 -18.93
CA ASN A 410 -2.59 -8.35 -18.73
C ASN A 410 -2.64 -7.58 -20.05
N HIS A 411 -3.77 -6.91 -20.31
CA HIS A 411 -3.85 -5.87 -21.33
C HIS A 411 -4.16 -4.52 -20.67
N LEU A 412 -3.19 -4.03 -19.90
CA LEU A 412 -3.34 -2.86 -19.05
C LEU A 412 -2.31 -1.82 -19.47
N SER A 413 -2.66 -0.96 -20.44
CA SER A 413 -1.78 0.14 -20.79
C SER A 413 -1.78 1.16 -19.66
N ILE A 414 -0.61 1.73 -19.37
CA ILE A 414 -0.50 2.78 -18.34
C ILE A 414 -1.41 3.99 -18.65
N GLU A 415 -1.65 4.27 -19.93
CA GLU A 415 -2.50 5.39 -20.38
C GLU A 415 -3.99 5.17 -20.08
N ASP A 416 -4.42 3.91 -19.92
CA ASP A 416 -5.81 3.55 -19.61
C ASP A 416 -6.15 3.89 -18.15
N GLY A 417 -5.14 4.05 -17.29
CA GLY A 417 -5.32 4.31 -15.86
C GLY A 417 -5.87 3.13 -15.05
N ILE A 418 -6.09 1.98 -15.69
CA ILE A 418 -6.57 0.74 -15.05
C ILE A 418 -5.39 -0.15 -14.70
N PHE A 419 -5.36 -0.61 -13.45
CA PHE A 419 -4.31 -1.45 -12.91
C PHE A 419 -4.89 -2.65 -12.18
N PHE A 420 -4.09 -3.71 -12.01
CA PHE A 420 -4.46 -4.81 -11.12
C PHE A 420 -3.67 -4.79 -9.81
N GLU A 421 -4.27 -5.36 -8.77
CA GLU A 421 -3.70 -5.51 -7.44
C GLU A 421 -4.00 -6.90 -6.86
N TRP A 422 -3.19 -7.30 -5.89
CA TRP A 422 -3.42 -8.48 -5.07
C TRP A 422 -3.37 -8.08 -3.59
N PHE A 423 -4.11 -8.80 -2.74
CA PHE A 423 -4.11 -8.59 -1.30
C PHE A 423 -4.24 -9.92 -0.55
N ILE A 424 -3.76 -9.93 0.68
CA ILE A 424 -3.98 -11.00 1.65
C ILE A 424 -4.59 -10.47 2.94
N HIS A 425 -5.39 -11.31 3.61
CA HIS A 425 -5.96 -11.00 4.91
C HIS A 425 -5.87 -12.23 5.84
N PRO A 426 -5.57 -12.06 7.14
CA PRO A 426 -5.14 -10.80 7.74
C PRO A 426 -3.71 -10.45 7.30
N GLY A 427 -3.42 -9.15 7.32
CA GLY A 427 -2.13 -8.59 6.95
C GLY A 427 -1.16 -8.55 8.12
N LYS A 428 0.09 -8.17 7.84
CA LYS A 428 1.12 -8.02 8.86
C LYS A 428 0.76 -6.92 9.84
N GLY A 429 0.56 -7.30 11.10
CA GLY A 429 0.33 -6.38 12.21
C GLY A 429 -1.05 -5.70 12.19
N THR A 430 -1.97 -6.18 11.34
CA THR A 430 -3.33 -5.64 11.21
C THR A 430 -4.34 -6.74 10.91
N ASP A 431 -5.59 -6.57 11.33
CA ASP A 431 -6.72 -7.38 10.86
C ASP A 431 -7.32 -6.81 9.56
N PHE A 432 -6.46 -6.26 8.70
CA PHE A 432 -6.84 -5.67 7.42
C PHE A 432 -6.15 -6.38 6.27
N PHE A 433 -6.63 -6.13 5.05
CA PHE A 433 -5.93 -6.57 3.86
C PHE A 433 -4.56 -5.88 3.75
N SER A 434 -3.55 -6.64 3.32
CA SER A 434 -2.19 -6.15 3.08
C SER A 434 -1.70 -6.60 1.71
N ASN A 435 -0.90 -5.74 1.10
CA ASN A 435 -0.19 -5.98 -0.16
C ASN A 435 1.19 -5.32 -0.10
N ASP A 436 1.90 -5.33 -1.22
CA ASP A 436 3.19 -4.66 -1.40
C ASP A 436 3.09 -3.17 -1.76
N ASN A 437 1.91 -2.57 -1.59
CA ASN A 437 1.60 -1.19 -1.99
C ASN A 437 2.02 -0.88 -3.44
N THR A 438 1.85 -1.86 -4.34
CA THR A 438 2.19 -1.76 -5.76
C THR A 438 0.98 -2.11 -6.62
N VAL A 439 0.81 -1.34 -7.69
CA VAL A 439 -0.16 -1.58 -8.75
C VAL A 439 0.57 -2.04 -10.01
N TYR A 440 -0.07 -2.94 -10.75
CA TYR A 440 0.56 -3.65 -11.86
C TYR A 440 -0.11 -3.30 -13.20
N TYR A 441 0.72 -3.13 -14.24
CA TYR A 441 0.30 -2.84 -15.62
C TYR A 441 1.06 -3.70 -16.64
N SER A 442 0.70 -3.66 -17.92
CA SER A 442 1.40 -4.36 -19.01
C SER A 442 2.31 -3.44 -19.80
N SER A 443 3.60 -3.79 -19.92
CA SER A 443 4.56 -3.12 -20.82
C SER A 443 4.76 -3.87 -22.15
N GLU A 444 4.35 -5.13 -22.23
CA GLU A 444 4.58 -6.04 -23.38
C GLU A 444 3.35 -6.24 -24.27
N GLY A 445 2.20 -5.68 -23.88
CA GLY A 445 0.94 -5.79 -24.60
C GLY A 445 0.04 -6.91 -24.06
N PRO A 446 -1.04 -7.29 -24.78
CA PRO A 446 -2.03 -8.27 -24.32
C PRO A 446 -1.45 -9.68 -24.23
N LEU A 447 -1.12 -10.13 -23.02
CA LEU A 447 -0.48 -11.43 -22.80
C LEU A 447 -1.01 -12.11 -21.53
N TRP A 448 -1.15 -13.43 -21.59
CA TRP A 448 -1.33 -14.28 -20.43
C TRP A 448 0.00 -14.51 -19.71
N GLU A 449 0.05 -14.11 -18.44
CA GLU A 449 1.22 -14.23 -17.59
C GLU A 449 0.90 -15.01 -16.32
N ARG A 450 1.90 -15.76 -15.84
CA ARG A 450 1.84 -16.40 -14.54
C ARG A 450 2.44 -15.42 -13.53
N PHE A 451 1.60 -14.81 -12.71
CA PHE A 451 2.03 -13.96 -11.61
C PHE A 451 2.37 -14.83 -10.39
N GLU A 452 3.50 -14.53 -9.75
CA GLU A 452 3.97 -15.24 -8.55
C GLU A 452 4.66 -14.25 -7.61
N VAL A 453 4.23 -14.23 -6.35
CA VAL A 453 4.78 -13.35 -5.32
C VAL A 453 4.98 -14.10 -4.01
N ASP A 454 6.14 -13.89 -3.38
CA ASP A 454 6.42 -14.38 -2.03
C ASP A 454 5.76 -13.42 -1.02
N ILE A 455 4.64 -13.85 -0.45
CA ILE A 455 3.84 -13.03 0.46
C ILE A 455 4.30 -13.12 1.92
N SER A 456 5.38 -13.83 2.21
CA SER A 456 5.78 -14.15 3.60
C SER A 456 5.99 -12.92 4.49
N GLU A 457 6.32 -11.76 3.93
CA GLU A 457 6.51 -10.52 4.70
C GLU A 457 5.19 -9.80 5.03
N TYR A 458 4.12 -10.12 4.32
CA TYR A 458 2.81 -9.51 4.51
C TYR A 458 1.92 -10.34 5.43
N LEU A 459 2.38 -11.52 5.84
CA LEU A 459 1.70 -12.38 6.80
C LEU A 459 1.80 -11.81 8.22
N PRO A 460 0.79 -12.07 9.07
CA PRO A 460 0.88 -11.76 10.49
C PRO A 460 1.98 -12.59 11.13
N THR A 461 2.57 -12.02 12.19
CA THR A 461 3.70 -12.65 12.87
C THR A 461 3.30 -13.82 13.74
N THR A 462 2.09 -13.77 14.30
CA THR A 462 1.38 -14.92 14.86
C THR A 462 0.43 -15.42 13.79
N PRO A 463 0.52 -16.69 13.35
CA PRO A 463 -0.37 -17.21 12.33
C PRO A 463 -1.84 -17.10 12.76
N HIS A 464 -2.66 -16.48 11.92
CA HIS A 464 -4.10 -16.54 12.05
C HIS A 464 -4.58 -17.93 11.57
N PRO A 465 -5.62 -18.53 12.19
CA PRO A 465 -6.11 -19.87 11.79
C PRO A 465 -6.58 -19.92 10.33
N GLN A 466 -7.06 -18.80 9.80
CA GLN A 466 -7.56 -18.68 8.44
C GLN A 466 -6.97 -17.49 7.69
N MET A 467 -6.94 -17.60 6.37
CA MET A 467 -6.47 -16.57 5.46
C MET A 467 -7.49 -16.31 4.34
N ARG A 468 -7.33 -15.18 3.66
CA ARG A 468 -8.13 -14.80 2.52
C ARG A 468 -7.29 -14.06 1.49
N ILE A 469 -7.59 -14.26 0.21
CA ILE A 469 -6.93 -13.61 -0.92
C ILE A 469 -7.94 -12.65 -1.55
N ALA A 470 -7.49 -11.48 -1.99
CA ALA A 470 -8.26 -10.65 -2.92
C ALA A 470 -7.43 -10.36 -4.16
N LEU A 471 -8.07 -10.41 -5.33
CA LEU A 471 -7.50 -9.98 -6.61
C LEU A 471 -8.42 -8.90 -7.16
N GLY A 472 -7.87 -7.77 -7.60
CA GLY A 472 -8.70 -6.62 -7.94
C GLY A 472 -8.19 -5.79 -9.11
N VAL A 473 -9.06 -4.89 -9.53
CA VAL A 473 -8.83 -3.86 -10.54
C VAL A 473 -9.14 -2.49 -9.94
N HIS A 474 -8.27 -1.52 -10.22
CA HIS A 474 -8.41 -0.15 -9.72
C HIS A 474 -8.15 0.87 -10.83
N ASP A 475 -9.01 1.89 -10.90
CA ASP A 475 -8.78 3.09 -11.70
C ASP A 475 -7.97 4.14 -10.91
N TYR A 476 -6.70 4.29 -11.30
CA TYR A 476 -5.78 5.30 -10.77
C TYR A 476 -5.43 6.38 -11.80
N ALA A 477 -6.28 6.63 -12.80
CA ALA A 477 -6.02 7.61 -13.84
C ALA A 477 -5.69 9.01 -13.27
N GLU A 478 -6.52 9.48 -12.32
CA GLU A 478 -6.32 10.77 -11.65
C GLU A 478 -5.04 10.79 -10.81
N VAL A 479 -4.80 9.72 -10.03
CA VAL A 479 -3.64 9.61 -9.12
C VAL A 479 -2.32 9.67 -9.88
N PHE A 480 -2.21 8.99 -11.02
CA PHE A 480 -1.01 9.01 -11.85
C PHE A 480 -1.02 10.12 -12.90
N THR A 481 -2.08 10.92 -12.98
CA THR A 481 -2.23 12.00 -13.96
C THR A 481 -2.08 11.49 -15.40
N VAL A 482 -2.68 10.33 -15.68
CA VAL A 482 -2.77 9.73 -17.02
C VAL A 482 -4.17 9.98 -17.59
N PRO A 483 -4.38 9.83 -18.91
CA PRO A 483 -5.65 10.19 -19.54
C PRO A 483 -6.87 9.46 -19.00
N GLY A 484 -6.80 8.12 -18.84
CA GLY A 484 -7.94 7.33 -18.36
C GLY A 484 -9.19 7.40 -19.26
N THR A 485 -9.03 7.74 -20.55
CA THR A 485 -10.16 7.98 -21.45
C THR A 485 -10.61 6.74 -22.23
N ASP A 486 -9.97 5.60 -21.98
CA ASP A 486 -10.26 4.31 -22.60
C ASP A 486 -9.83 3.18 -21.65
N SER A 487 -10.28 1.96 -21.90
CA SER A 487 -9.85 0.76 -21.19
C SER A 487 -9.97 -0.47 -22.09
N THR A 488 -9.46 -1.59 -21.61
CA THR A 488 -9.58 -2.88 -22.27
C THR A 488 -10.54 -3.79 -21.48
N PRO A 489 -10.96 -4.92 -22.05
CA PRO A 489 -11.68 -5.95 -21.31
C PRO A 489 -10.90 -6.56 -20.12
N ALA A 490 -9.57 -6.38 -20.04
CA ALA A 490 -8.69 -6.96 -19.04
C ALA A 490 -8.61 -6.10 -17.74
N PRO A 491 -8.20 -6.63 -16.58
CA PRO A 491 -7.55 -7.93 -16.36
C PRO A 491 -8.53 -9.10 -16.22
N TYR A 492 -8.04 -10.30 -16.51
CA TYR A 492 -8.70 -11.57 -16.18
C TYR A 492 -7.84 -12.37 -15.23
N PHE A 493 -8.43 -13.01 -14.22
CA PHE A 493 -7.71 -13.87 -13.27
C PHE A 493 -8.17 -15.32 -13.35
N ASP A 494 -7.21 -16.24 -13.25
CA ASP A 494 -7.45 -17.69 -13.21
C ASP A 494 -6.35 -18.43 -12.42
N ASN A 495 -6.55 -19.72 -12.13
CA ASN A 495 -5.59 -20.65 -11.53
C ASN A 495 -4.90 -20.12 -10.26
N VAL A 496 -5.69 -19.50 -9.38
CA VAL A 496 -5.23 -18.97 -8.10
C VAL A 496 -4.75 -20.10 -7.20
N THR A 497 -3.58 -19.93 -6.59
CA THR A 497 -2.93 -20.93 -5.76
C THR A 497 -2.22 -20.25 -4.60
N LEU A 498 -2.44 -20.78 -3.39
CA LEU A 498 -1.71 -20.43 -2.18
C LEU A 498 -0.87 -21.62 -1.73
N LEU A 499 0.44 -21.41 -1.61
CA LEU A 499 1.36 -22.42 -1.11
C LEU A 499 1.99 -21.95 0.20
N LYS A 500 2.22 -22.90 1.10
CA LYS A 500 3.02 -22.75 2.31
C LYS A 500 4.30 -23.57 2.15
N TYR A 501 5.43 -23.06 2.63
CA TYR A 501 6.73 -23.71 2.48
C TYR A 501 7.62 -23.52 3.71
N ARG A 502 8.58 -24.43 3.89
CA ARG A 502 9.58 -24.34 4.95
C ARG A 502 10.58 -23.22 4.70
N LEU A 503 10.76 -22.33 5.67
CA LEU A 503 11.79 -21.29 5.62
C LEU A 503 13.18 -21.92 5.76
N GLY A 504 14.08 -21.58 4.85
CA GLY A 504 15.49 -22.00 4.90
C GLY A 504 16.36 -21.21 5.89
N GLY A 505 15.79 -20.24 6.61
CA GLY A 505 16.48 -19.29 7.49
C GLY A 505 15.80 -17.91 7.47
N LEU A 506 16.48 -16.90 8.00
CA LEU A 506 16.01 -15.50 7.98
C LEU A 506 15.77 -15.00 6.56
N ARG A 507 14.80 -14.10 6.37
CA ARG A 507 14.61 -13.42 5.08
C ARG A 507 15.38 -12.10 5.06
N LEU A 508 16.20 -11.92 4.02
CA LEU A 508 16.95 -10.71 3.74
C LEU A 508 16.38 -10.03 2.50
N VAL A 509 16.09 -8.74 2.59
CA VAL A 509 15.66 -7.91 1.46
C VAL A 509 16.50 -6.64 1.47
N ALA A 510 16.92 -6.19 0.30
CA ALA A 510 17.49 -4.86 0.13
C ALA A 510 16.81 -4.24 -1.09
N GLU A 511 16.32 -3.02 -0.95
CA GLU A 511 15.89 -2.25 -2.10
C GLU A 511 17.12 -1.94 -2.97
N PRO A 512 17.02 -1.96 -4.31
CA PRO A 512 18.16 -1.60 -5.15
C PRO A 512 18.65 -0.17 -4.89
N ALA A 513 17.79 0.69 -4.33
CA ALA A 513 18.15 2.02 -3.84
C ALA A 513 19.18 2.02 -2.71
N ASP A 514 19.17 0.97 -1.91
CA ASP A 514 19.97 0.81 -0.70
C ASP A 514 21.27 0.03 -0.95
N LEU A 515 21.48 -0.49 -2.17
CA LEU A 515 22.69 -1.19 -2.57
C LEU A 515 23.84 -0.22 -2.89
N GLN A 516 25.08 -0.70 -2.74
CA GLN A 516 26.26 0.05 -3.18
C GLN A 516 26.22 0.27 -4.69
N GLN A 517 26.75 1.41 -5.13
CA GLN A 517 26.78 1.77 -6.54
C GLN A 517 28.19 2.13 -7.01
N ASN A 518 28.41 2.05 -8.31
CA ASN A 518 29.62 2.56 -8.95
C ASN A 518 29.74 4.07 -8.74
N HIS A 519 30.84 4.55 -8.18
CA HIS A 519 31.00 5.94 -7.75
C HIS A 519 32.30 6.53 -8.32
N TRP A 520 32.33 7.86 -8.48
CA TRP A 520 33.54 8.59 -8.86
C TRP A 520 34.33 9.05 -7.64
N SER A 521 35.58 9.46 -7.86
CA SER A 521 36.34 10.17 -6.84
C SER A 521 35.75 11.55 -6.55
N ASP A 522 35.84 12.02 -5.31
CA ASP A 522 35.30 13.34 -4.91
C ASP A 522 36.14 14.50 -5.48
N ASN A 523 37.32 14.20 -6.05
CA ASN A 523 38.25 15.20 -6.53
C ASN A 523 38.00 15.62 -7.98
N ARG A 524 38.13 16.93 -8.21
CA ARG A 524 37.65 17.64 -9.41
C ARG A 524 38.50 17.46 -10.67
N GLY A 525 39.24 16.36 -10.81
CA GLY A 525 40.02 16.02 -12.01
C GLY A 525 40.65 14.63 -11.95
N ILE A 526 40.99 14.08 -13.11
CA ILE A 526 41.66 12.77 -13.26
C ILE A 526 43.15 13.03 -13.49
N ASP A 527 43.97 12.81 -12.46
CA ASP A 527 45.44 12.81 -12.57
C ASP A 527 46.00 11.58 -11.85
N ALA A 528 46.47 10.60 -12.64
CA ALA A 528 47.08 9.38 -12.13
C ALA A 528 48.62 9.34 -12.34
N SER A 529 49.21 10.47 -12.75
CA SER A 529 50.60 10.53 -13.23
C SER A 529 51.65 10.39 -12.13
N THR A 530 51.30 10.79 -10.90
CA THR A 530 52.17 10.68 -9.72
C THR A 530 51.48 9.95 -8.58
N GLN A 531 52.26 9.41 -7.65
CA GLN A 531 51.72 8.77 -6.44
C GLN A 531 50.89 9.75 -5.59
N GLU A 532 51.33 11.01 -5.49
CA GLU A 532 50.60 12.06 -4.78
C GLU A 532 49.23 12.29 -5.45
N SER A 533 49.22 12.46 -6.78
CA SER A 533 47.97 12.62 -7.54
C SER A 533 47.04 11.41 -7.40
N ARG A 534 47.57 10.17 -7.46
CA ARG A 534 46.78 8.95 -7.26
C ARG A 534 46.18 8.85 -5.86
N SER A 535 46.89 9.29 -4.82
CA SER A 535 46.38 9.29 -3.44
C SER A 535 45.13 10.16 -3.25
N HIS A 536 44.94 11.15 -4.13
CA HIS A 536 43.78 12.03 -4.15
C HIS A 536 42.59 11.46 -4.93
N LEU A 537 42.71 10.32 -5.61
CA LEU A 537 41.63 9.75 -6.40
C LEU A 537 40.75 8.75 -5.61
N ASP A 538 40.73 8.80 -4.27
CA ASP A 538 39.85 7.92 -3.49
C ASP A 538 38.37 8.13 -3.86
N VAL A 539 37.64 7.02 -3.98
CA VAL A 539 36.25 6.96 -4.40
C VAL A 539 35.37 6.84 -3.16
N THR A 540 34.47 7.82 -2.97
CA THR A 540 33.52 7.75 -1.87
C THR A 540 32.47 6.68 -2.14
N ARG A 541 32.19 5.90 -1.10
CA ARG A 541 31.14 4.88 -1.10
C ARG A 541 30.01 5.34 -0.20
N ARG A 542 28.78 4.91 -0.52
CA ARG A 542 27.61 5.19 0.31
C ARG A 542 27.40 4.08 1.33
N SER A 543 26.69 4.39 2.40
CA SER A 543 26.17 3.36 3.29
C SER A 543 25.11 2.54 2.56
N THR A 544 24.95 1.30 2.97
CA THR A 544 23.90 0.41 2.46
C THR A 544 23.04 -0.13 3.57
N SER A 545 21.84 -0.58 3.24
CA SER A 545 20.92 -1.22 4.18
C SER A 545 20.47 -2.60 3.67
N VAL A 546 20.18 -3.48 4.62
CA VAL A 546 19.44 -4.71 4.39
C VAL A 546 18.39 -4.84 5.48
N ASP A 547 17.16 -5.12 5.07
CA ASP A 547 16.06 -5.46 5.95
C ASP A 547 16.09 -6.94 6.28
N ILE A 548 16.00 -7.22 7.59
CA ILE A 548 15.93 -8.58 8.11
C ILE A 548 14.52 -8.83 8.58
N PHE A 549 13.80 -9.65 7.84
CA PHE A 549 12.47 -10.05 8.22
C PHE A 549 12.60 -11.21 9.20
N GLU A 550 12.50 -10.85 10.47
CA GLU A 550 12.31 -11.79 11.58
C GLU A 550 10.88 -12.33 11.48
N LEU A 551 10.68 -13.44 10.77
CA LEU A 551 9.53 -14.29 11.04
C LEU A 551 9.74 -14.80 12.48
N ILE A 552 8.78 -14.45 13.36
CA ILE A 552 8.99 -14.09 14.79
C ILE A 552 9.63 -15.16 15.70
N GLU A 553 9.99 -16.33 15.20
CA GLU A 553 10.53 -17.42 16.04
C GLU A 553 11.98 -17.82 15.73
N LEU A 554 12.61 -17.32 14.66
CA LEU A 554 13.98 -17.78 14.31
C LEU A 554 15.09 -17.04 15.06
N GLY A 555 14.83 -15.81 15.52
CA GLY A 555 15.83 -14.92 16.12
C GLY A 555 16.98 -14.55 15.18
N VAL A 556 17.74 -13.52 15.51
CA VAL A 556 18.91 -13.08 14.73
C VAL A 556 20.16 -13.20 15.58
N GLN A 557 21.02 -14.15 15.23
CA GLN A 557 22.28 -14.37 15.94
C GLN A 557 23.39 -13.44 15.43
N ASP A 558 23.57 -13.33 14.12
CA ASP A 558 24.65 -12.57 13.50
C ASP A 558 24.24 -12.02 12.13
N VAL A 559 24.73 -10.83 11.78
CA VAL A 559 24.48 -10.22 10.47
C VAL A 559 25.76 -9.56 10.01
N ARG A 560 26.17 -9.83 8.77
CA ARG A 560 27.40 -9.29 8.20
C ARG A 560 27.24 -8.89 6.75
N LEU A 561 28.02 -7.89 6.34
CA LEU A 561 28.36 -7.68 4.94
C LEU A 561 29.72 -8.34 4.70
N VAL A 562 29.76 -9.33 3.81
CA VAL A 562 31.00 -10.01 3.41
C VAL A 562 31.46 -9.39 2.09
N TRP A 563 32.74 -9.07 1.98
CA TRP A 563 33.27 -8.37 0.80
C TRP A 563 34.60 -8.93 0.34
N THR A 564 34.85 -8.77 -0.96
CA THR A 564 36.13 -8.99 -1.61
C THR A 564 36.41 -7.85 -2.59
N LEU A 565 37.66 -7.45 -2.69
CA LEU A 565 38.13 -6.27 -3.41
C LEU A 565 39.32 -6.65 -4.28
N LYS A 566 39.13 -6.69 -5.60
CA LYS A 566 40.21 -6.74 -6.57
C LYS A 566 40.76 -5.34 -6.79
N LYS A 567 42.02 -5.15 -6.38
CA LYS A 567 42.72 -3.88 -6.48
C LYS A 567 43.16 -3.62 -7.91
N ASN A 568 43.00 -2.40 -8.37
CA ASN A 568 43.69 -1.88 -9.53
C ASN A 568 45.19 -1.70 -9.18
N PRO A 569 46.10 -2.40 -9.89
CA PRO A 569 47.53 -2.36 -9.61
C PRO A 569 48.17 -0.98 -9.83
N LEU A 570 47.51 -0.07 -10.57
CA LEU A 570 47.96 1.32 -10.69
C LEU A 570 47.94 2.06 -9.34
N PHE A 571 47.05 1.67 -8.43
CA PHE A 571 46.88 2.28 -7.12
C PHE A 571 47.54 1.40 -6.05
N GLU A 572 48.79 1.72 -5.74
CA GLU A 572 49.67 0.94 -4.90
C GLU A 572 49.21 0.79 -3.43
N ASP A 573 49.62 -0.30 -2.77
CA ASP A 573 49.29 -0.53 -1.35
C ASP A 573 49.79 0.60 -0.42
N ALA A 574 50.81 1.35 -0.84
CA ALA A 574 51.37 2.47 -0.06
C ALA A 574 50.42 3.67 0.07
N ILE A 575 49.42 3.80 -0.81
CA ILE A 575 48.38 4.84 -0.71
C ILE A 575 47.08 4.31 -0.08
N ARG A 576 46.95 2.98 0.10
CA ARG A 576 45.75 2.35 0.64
C ARG A 576 45.79 2.28 2.16
N SER A 577 44.67 2.60 2.81
CA SER A 577 44.47 2.35 4.23
C SER A 577 43.80 0.99 4.43
N VAL A 578 44.37 0.19 5.34
CA VAL A 578 43.80 -1.11 5.71
C VAL A 578 42.50 -0.89 6.49
N PRO A 579 41.39 -1.57 6.13
CA PRO A 579 40.20 -1.62 6.98
C PRO A 579 40.53 -2.16 8.37
N ALA A 580 40.36 -1.32 9.39
CA ALA A 580 40.77 -1.63 10.76
C ALA A 580 39.84 -0.97 11.80
N SER A 581 38.61 -0.65 11.43
CA SER A 581 37.62 -0.18 12.40
C SER A 581 37.16 -1.33 13.29
N VAL A 582 36.49 -1.02 14.41
CA VAL A 582 35.90 -2.03 15.29
C VAL A 582 34.80 -2.87 14.61
N LEU A 583 34.33 -2.44 13.45
CA LEU A 583 33.32 -3.15 12.66
C LEU A 583 33.96 -4.06 11.59
N ASP A 584 35.25 -3.92 11.31
CA ASP A 584 35.95 -4.72 10.31
C ASP A 584 36.52 -5.99 10.97
N GLU A 585 36.04 -7.15 10.54
CA GLU A 585 36.47 -8.45 11.03
C GLU A 585 37.01 -9.32 9.87
N ASN A 586 37.79 -10.34 10.20
CA ASN A 586 38.28 -11.33 9.23
C ASN A 586 39.00 -10.72 7.99
N VAL A 587 39.65 -9.56 8.17
CA VAL A 587 40.32 -8.85 7.08
C VAL A 587 41.59 -9.59 6.64
N VAL A 588 41.67 -9.93 5.35
CA VAL A 588 42.81 -10.59 4.72
C VAL A 588 43.37 -9.71 3.62
N LEU A 589 44.66 -9.39 3.72
CA LEU A 589 45.36 -8.50 2.78
C LEU A 589 46.21 -9.31 1.81
N GLY A 590 45.68 -9.57 0.61
CA GLY A 590 46.43 -10.15 -0.49
C GLY A 590 47.13 -9.11 -1.38
N PRO A 591 48.11 -9.54 -2.20
CA PRO A 591 48.82 -8.66 -3.13
C PRO A 591 47.91 -8.13 -4.24
N VAL A 592 46.87 -8.88 -4.65
CA VAL A 592 45.91 -8.50 -5.71
C VAL A 592 44.51 -8.28 -5.15
N VAL A 593 44.07 -9.16 -4.24
CA VAL A 593 42.72 -9.16 -3.69
C VAL A 593 42.76 -8.96 -2.19
N TRP A 594 41.91 -8.09 -1.66
CA TRP A 594 41.61 -7.97 -0.24
C TRP A 594 40.23 -8.57 0.04
N SER A 595 40.00 -9.07 1.25
CA SER A 595 38.68 -9.55 1.66
C SER A 595 38.44 -9.28 3.14
N GLY A 596 37.18 -9.31 3.55
CA GLY A 596 36.83 -9.22 4.96
C GLY A 596 35.32 -9.30 5.19
N ASP A 597 34.97 -9.26 6.46
CA ASP A 597 33.61 -9.15 6.94
C ASP A 597 33.42 -7.78 7.59
N ARG A 598 32.19 -7.28 7.58
CA ARG A 598 31.82 -6.05 8.25
C ARG A 598 30.54 -6.23 9.06
N LEU A 599 30.59 -5.78 10.31
CA LEU A 599 29.43 -5.70 11.19
C LEU A 599 28.55 -4.48 10.84
N PRO A 600 27.24 -4.51 11.18
CA PRO A 600 26.36 -3.37 10.98
C PRO A 600 26.85 -2.16 11.76
N SER A 601 26.85 -0.98 11.15
CA SER A 601 27.18 0.27 11.82
C SER A 601 26.03 0.78 12.69
N SER A 602 24.79 0.44 12.34
CA SER A 602 23.62 0.71 13.17
C SER A 602 22.46 -0.24 12.83
N THR A 603 21.46 -0.25 13.72
CA THR A 603 20.15 -0.87 13.48
C THR A 603 19.11 0.24 13.59
N SER A 604 18.35 0.47 12.51
CA SER A 604 17.24 1.44 12.48
C SER A 604 15.89 0.71 12.52
N ALA A 605 14.80 1.48 12.66
CA ALA A 605 13.39 1.06 12.67
C ALA A 605 13.15 -0.47 12.66
N TRP A 606 13.26 -1.07 13.84
CA TRP A 606 12.86 -2.43 14.20
C TRP A 606 13.56 -3.62 13.50
N THR A 607 14.02 -3.54 12.25
CA THR A 607 14.62 -4.69 11.52
C THR A 607 15.77 -4.37 10.55
N THR A 608 15.98 -3.12 10.16
CA THR A 608 17.00 -2.75 9.16
C THR A 608 18.40 -2.71 9.73
N ARG A 609 19.37 -3.35 9.05
CA ARG A 609 20.81 -3.26 9.37
C ARG A 609 21.51 -2.36 8.37
N ASN A 610 22.14 -1.30 8.88
CA ASN A 610 22.91 -0.36 8.07
C ASN A 610 24.39 -0.75 8.09
N PHE A 611 25.04 -0.67 6.95
CA PHE A 611 26.47 -0.91 6.77
C PHE A 611 27.09 0.31 6.11
N ASP A 612 27.80 1.09 6.91
CA ASP A 612 28.73 2.08 6.36
C ASP A 612 29.83 1.37 5.60
N PRO A 613 30.39 1.95 4.53
CA PRO A 613 31.55 1.35 3.87
C PRO A 613 32.75 1.27 4.83
N PRO A 614 33.70 0.33 4.61
CA PRO A 614 34.95 0.28 5.37
C PRO A 614 35.60 1.67 5.42
N ALA A 615 36.00 2.09 6.62
CA ALA A 615 36.39 3.47 6.88
C ALA A 615 37.64 3.88 6.07
N ILE A 616 37.40 4.79 5.10
CA ILE A 616 38.30 5.76 4.43
C ILE A 616 39.64 5.25 3.84
N TRP A 617 39.86 5.49 2.53
CA TRP A 617 41.11 5.36 1.74
C TRP A 617 41.52 4.01 1.17
N ALA A 618 40.58 3.16 0.75
CA ALA A 618 40.93 1.85 0.17
C ALA A 618 40.32 1.56 -1.21
N PHE A 619 39.51 2.47 -1.76
CA PHE A 619 38.76 2.19 -2.99
C PHE A 619 39.07 3.23 -4.06
N TYR A 620 39.72 2.80 -5.14
CA TYR A 620 40.27 3.68 -6.15
C TYR A 620 39.66 3.40 -7.54
N PRO A 621 39.83 4.32 -8.51
CA PRO A 621 39.46 4.12 -9.89
C PRO A 621 39.92 2.76 -10.43
N GLY A 622 39.00 2.00 -11.01
CA GLY A 622 39.19 0.65 -11.54
C GLY A 622 39.31 -0.48 -10.51
N ASP A 623 39.22 -0.19 -9.22
CA ASP A 623 38.98 -1.24 -8.22
C ASP A 623 37.61 -1.88 -8.44
N LEU A 624 37.51 -3.18 -8.16
CA LEU A 624 36.29 -3.96 -8.28
C LEU A 624 35.99 -4.65 -6.94
N MET A 625 34.87 -4.31 -6.33
CA MET A 625 34.40 -4.90 -5.08
C MET A 625 33.16 -5.75 -5.35
N GLU A 626 33.17 -6.98 -4.86
CA GLU A 626 32.00 -7.85 -4.81
C GLU A 626 31.61 -8.00 -3.34
N TYR A 627 30.33 -7.96 -3.02
CA TYR A 627 29.85 -8.12 -1.65
C TYR A 627 28.56 -8.95 -1.58
N TYR A 628 28.21 -9.41 -0.38
CA TYR A 628 26.89 -9.99 -0.10
C TYR A 628 26.54 -9.79 1.38
N TYR A 629 25.25 -9.82 1.69
CA TYR A 629 24.80 -9.86 3.08
C TYR A 629 24.66 -11.31 3.54
N ARG A 630 25.08 -11.59 4.77
CA ARG A 630 24.93 -12.88 5.43
C ARG A 630 24.21 -12.65 6.75
N ALA A 631 23.19 -13.45 7.03
CA ALA A 631 22.58 -13.51 8.34
C ALA A 631 22.56 -14.94 8.86
N THR A 632 22.76 -15.08 10.16
CA THR A 632 22.70 -16.33 10.90
C THR A 632 21.58 -16.23 11.92
N ASP A 633 20.70 -17.23 11.96
CA ASP A 633 19.62 -17.30 12.95
C ASP A 633 20.06 -18.03 14.24
N ASP A 634 19.19 -18.10 15.25
CA ASP A 634 19.52 -18.72 16.54
C ASP A 634 19.73 -20.24 16.45
N ALA A 635 19.22 -20.87 15.38
CA ALA A 635 19.47 -22.27 15.06
C ALA A 635 20.80 -22.48 14.31
N GLY A 636 21.52 -21.41 13.96
CA GLY A 636 22.79 -21.45 13.25
C GLY A 636 22.66 -21.62 11.73
N ARG A 637 21.46 -21.50 11.15
CA ARG A 637 21.27 -21.50 9.69
C ARG A 637 21.73 -20.18 9.11
N ILE A 638 22.25 -20.24 7.90
CA ILE A 638 22.81 -19.08 7.20
C ILE A 638 21.95 -18.76 5.98
N THR A 639 21.48 -17.52 5.90
CA THR A 639 20.89 -16.94 4.69
C THR A 639 21.83 -15.89 4.11
N THR A 640 21.90 -15.82 2.77
CA THR A 640 22.63 -14.77 2.07
C THR A 640 21.77 -14.00 1.07
N LEU A 641 22.13 -12.75 0.84
CA LEU A 641 21.60 -11.89 -0.22
C LEU A 641 22.78 -11.33 -1.02
N PRO A 642 22.98 -11.76 -2.28
CA PRO A 642 22.16 -12.71 -3.03
C PRO A 642 22.27 -14.15 -2.49
N ALA A 643 21.29 -15.00 -2.80
CA ALA A 643 21.33 -16.41 -2.38
C ALA A 643 22.30 -17.26 -3.19
N ASP A 644 22.51 -16.92 -4.47
CA ASP A 644 23.55 -17.55 -5.28
C ASP A 644 24.86 -16.79 -5.12
N LEU A 645 25.88 -17.48 -4.61
CA LEU A 645 27.24 -16.95 -4.44
C LEU A 645 28.22 -17.47 -5.50
N THR A 646 27.72 -18.13 -6.55
CA THR A 646 28.56 -18.62 -7.65
C THR A 646 29.34 -17.46 -8.27
N GLY A 647 30.65 -17.64 -8.42
CA GLY A 647 31.54 -16.63 -9.00
C GLY A 647 32.03 -15.56 -8.01
N PHE A 648 31.53 -15.53 -6.77
CA PHE A 648 31.99 -14.56 -5.77
C PHE A 648 33.49 -14.68 -5.50
N GLY A 649 34.23 -13.59 -5.73
CA GLY A 649 35.69 -13.50 -5.58
C GLY A 649 36.49 -14.01 -6.78
N ASP A 650 35.85 -14.54 -7.82
CA ASP A 650 36.54 -14.94 -9.06
C ASP A 650 36.81 -13.73 -9.98
N PHE A 651 36.02 -12.65 -9.85
CA PHE A 651 36.13 -11.43 -10.65
C PHE A 651 36.14 -11.68 -12.16
N ASN A 652 35.39 -12.69 -12.60
CA ASN A 652 35.25 -13.09 -14.01
C ASN A 652 33.91 -12.62 -14.63
N GLY A 653 33.10 -11.88 -13.86
CA GLY A 653 31.79 -11.38 -14.27
C GLY A 653 30.63 -12.36 -14.09
N SER A 654 30.84 -13.52 -13.45
CA SER A 654 29.77 -14.50 -13.20
C SER A 654 28.97 -14.27 -11.92
N PHE A 655 29.44 -13.42 -11.01
CA PHE A 655 28.71 -13.05 -9.80
C PHE A 655 27.58 -12.05 -10.08
N ASP A 656 26.56 -12.00 -9.23
CA ASP A 656 25.39 -11.12 -9.40
C ASP A 656 25.83 -9.64 -9.46
N ARG A 657 25.67 -9.04 -10.63
CA ARG A 657 26.13 -7.67 -10.94
C ARG A 657 25.56 -6.61 -10.00
N ARG A 658 24.38 -6.83 -9.39
CA ARG A 658 23.78 -5.89 -8.41
C ARG A 658 24.63 -5.71 -7.16
N PHE A 659 25.45 -6.70 -6.85
CA PHE A 659 26.34 -6.70 -5.69
C PHE A 659 27.82 -6.50 -6.08
N VAL A 660 28.04 -5.91 -7.26
CA VAL A 660 29.36 -5.57 -7.78
C VAL A 660 29.49 -4.05 -7.91
N VAL A 661 30.58 -3.52 -7.38
CA VAL A 661 30.89 -2.08 -7.33
C VAL A 661 32.23 -1.82 -7.98
N ARG A 662 32.27 -0.86 -8.89
CA ARG A 662 33.50 -0.39 -9.54
C ARG A 662 33.80 1.06 -9.17
N GLY A 663 35.06 1.35 -8.91
CA GLY A 663 35.54 2.73 -8.78
C GLY A 663 35.64 3.39 -10.15
N LEU A 664 34.96 4.51 -10.36
CA LEU A 664 34.92 5.22 -11.63
C LEU A 664 35.86 6.44 -11.65
N PRO A 665 36.37 6.82 -12.83
CA PRO A 665 36.35 6.05 -14.09
C PRO A 665 37.27 4.82 -14.00
N ASN A 666 37.16 3.84 -14.90
CA ASN A 666 38.09 2.71 -14.88
C ASN A 666 39.47 3.11 -15.48
N ILE A 667 40.35 3.68 -14.66
CA ILE A 667 41.68 4.13 -15.09
C ILE A 667 42.63 2.94 -15.21
N THR A 668 43.22 2.75 -16.38
CA THR A 668 44.07 1.59 -16.69
C THR A 668 45.57 1.87 -16.61
N ASP A 669 45.99 3.15 -16.69
CA ASP A 669 47.39 3.54 -16.63
C ASP A 669 47.63 4.93 -16.02
N ALA A 670 48.90 5.26 -15.80
CA ALA A 670 49.32 6.54 -15.21
C ALA A 670 49.07 7.76 -16.11
N SER A 671 48.74 7.57 -17.39
CA SER A 671 48.34 8.66 -18.28
C SER A 671 46.86 9.03 -18.14
N GLY A 672 46.09 8.25 -17.37
CA GLY A 672 44.66 8.46 -17.16
C GLY A 672 43.79 7.78 -18.23
N THR A 673 44.33 6.80 -18.97
CA THR A 673 43.55 6.05 -19.97
C THR A 673 42.34 5.38 -19.32
N GLN A 674 41.16 5.59 -19.89
CA GLN A 674 39.89 5.05 -19.43
C GLN A 674 39.01 4.63 -20.62
N PRO A 675 37.93 3.85 -20.38
CA PRO A 675 36.89 3.64 -21.38
C PRO A 675 36.34 4.95 -21.95
N GLU A 676 36.06 4.96 -23.25
CA GLU A 676 35.52 6.14 -23.93
C GLU A 676 34.00 6.26 -23.83
N ILE A 677 33.31 5.18 -23.45
CA ILE A 677 31.85 5.12 -23.39
C ILE A 677 31.40 5.09 -21.93
N LEU A 678 30.42 5.92 -21.58
CA LEU A 678 29.70 5.87 -20.31
C LEU A 678 28.26 5.44 -20.54
N LEU A 679 27.85 4.35 -19.90
CA LEU A 679 26.45 3.97 -19.72
C LEU A 679 25.95 4.60 -18.41
N TYR A 680 24.97 5.50 -18.51
CA TYR A 680 24.28 6.08 -17.36
C TYR A 680 22.86 5.55 -17.31
N VAL A 681 22.50 4.85 -16.23
CA VAL A 681 21.18 4.25 -16.02
C VAL A 681 20.52 4.90 -14.81
N GLY A 682 19.47 5.68 -15.03
CA GLY A 682 18.67 6.33 -14.00
C GLY A 682 17.38 5.55 -13.72
N ASN A 683 17.01 5.45 -12.44
CA ASN A 683 15.92 4.61 -11.92
C ASN A 683 16.17 3.13 -12.27
N ILE A 684 17.22 2.56 -11.68
CA ILE A 684 17.66 1.17 -11.96
C ILE A 684 16.53 0.13 -11.78
N ASP A 685 15.54 0.42 -10.94
CA ASP A 685 14.37 -0.44 -10.71
C ASP A 685 13.44 -0.53 -11.93
N ARG A 686 13.64 0.34 -12.94
CA ARG A 686 12.79 0.47 -14.13
C ARG A 686 13.53 0.17 -15.44
N VAL A 687 14.78 -0.27 -15.37
CA VAL A 687 15.62 -0.54 -16.56
C VAL A 687 16.32 -1.88 -16.38
N ASP A 688 16.09 -2.82 -17.30
CA ASP A 688 16.82 -4.09 -17.35
C ASP A 688 18.28 -3.86 -17.78
N VAL A 689 19.15 -3.66 -16.78
CA VAL A 689 20.60 -3.53 -16.97
C VAL A 689 21.19 -4.82 -17.55
N GLY A 690 20.62 -5.99 -17.27
CA GLY A 690 21.06 -7.27 -17.81
C GLY A 690 20.92 -7.33 -19.32
N LEU A 691 19.78 -6.87 -19.85
CA LEU A 691 19.55 -6.76 -21.29
C LEU A 691 20.57 -5.84 -21.96
N ILE A 692 20.83 -4.67 -21.38
CA ILE A 692 21.80 -3.70 -21.91
C ILE A 692 23.21 -4.31 -21.93
N LEU A 693 23.64 -4.91 -20.82
CA LEU A 693 24.95 -5.57 -20.73
C LEU A 693 25.05 -6.74 -21.72
N GLY A 694 23.98 -7.51 -21.90
CA GLY A 694 23.91 -8.58 -22.90
C GLY A 694 24.06 -8.06 -24.33
N ALA A 695 23.44 -6.93 -24.66
CA ALA A 695 23.58 -6.29 -25.97
C ALA A 695 25.02 -5.81 -26.23
N PHE A 696 25.67 -5.18 -25.23
CA PHE A 696 27.07 -4.78 -25.33
C PHE A 696 28.00 -5.99 -25.47
N ALA A 697 27.76 -7.05 -24.70
CA ALA A 697 28.53 -8.29 -24.81
C ALA A 697 28.39 -8.95 -26.21
N GLN A 698 27.21 -8.89 -26.84
CA GLN A 698 27.02 -9.35 -28.22
C GLN A 698 27.82 -8.53 -29.24
N LEU A 699 28.10 -7.27 -28.94
CA LEU A 699 29.00 -6.41 -29.72
C LEU A 699 30.48 -6.64 -29.38
N GLY A 700 30.78 -7.55 -28.45
CA GLY A 700 32.14 -7.84 -27.97
C GLY A 700 32.69 -6.74 -27.05
N MET A 701 31.82 -5.97 -26.41
CA MET A 701 32.19 -4.89 -25.50
C MET A 701 32.06 -5.31 -24.03
N PHE A 702 33.03 -4.93 -23.21
CA PHE A 702 33.12 -5.34 -21.80
C PHE A 702 33.20 -4.15 -20.84
N GLU A 703 32.53 -4.28 -19.69
CA GLU A 703 32.52 -3.24 -18.66
C GLU A 703 33.92 -3.06 -18.02
N GLY A 704 34.39 -1.83 -17.96
CA GLY A 704 35.73 -1.45 -17.50
C GLY A 704 36.80 -1.54 -18.59
N GLU A 705 36.52 -2.14 -19.74
CA GLU A 705 37.44 -2.16 -20.88
C GLU A 705 36.98 -1.18 -21.97
N ASP A 706 35.74 -1.37 -22.46
CA ASP A 706 35.18 -0.58 -23.56
C ASP A 706 34.20 0.50 -23.07
N PHE A 707 33.52 0.25 -21.96
CA PHE A 707 32.59 1.19 -21.35
C PHE A 707 32.62 1.15 -19.82
N ASP A 708 32.27 2.27 -19.19
CA ASP A 708 31.95 2.34 -17.76
C ASP A 708 30.43 2.40 -17.57
N LEU A 709 29.94 1.85 -16.45
CA LEU A 709 28.51 1.90 -16.09
C LEU A 709 28.31 2.68 -14.79
N ARG A 710 27.35 3.61 -14.78
CA ARG A 710 26.82 4.26 -13.59
C ARG A 710 25.32 4.02 -13.51
N SER A 711 24.87 3.36 -12.45
CA SER A 711 23.45 3.26 -12.12
C SER A 711 23.07 4.19 -10.96
N VAL A 712 21.89 4.80 -11.00
CA VAL A 712 21.33 5.65 -9.94
C VAL A 712 19.88 5.24 -9.67
N PRO A 713 19.45 5.00 -8.42
CA PRO A 713 18.17 4.33 -8.15
C PRO A 713 16.96 5.25 -8.04
N ARG A 714 17.13 6.54 -7.68
CA ARG A 714 16.00 7.42 -7.35
C ARG A 714 16.35 8.90 -7.58
N GLU A 715 15.99 9.45 -8.73
CA GLU A 715 15.93 10.92 -8.89
C GLU A 715 14.47 11.37 -8.93
N SER A 716 14.07 12.18 -7.94
CA SER A 716 12.71 12.70 -7.77
C SER A 716 12.33 13.79 -8.79
N THR A 717 13.17 14.09 -9.77
CA THR A 717 12.93 15.19 -10.73
C THR A 717 13.29 14.79 -12.18
N PRO A 718 12.34 14.84 -13.13
CA PRO A 718 12.51 14.33 -14.49
C PRO A 718 13.10 15.34 -15.49
N VAL A 719 14.00 16.24 -15.09
CA VAL A 719 14.38 17.38 -15.97
C VAL A 719 15.87 17.66 -16.11
N THR A 720 16.76 16.80 -15.62
CA THR A 720 18.18 16.87 -16.00
C THR A 720 18.78 15.49 -15.75
N PRO A 721 19.60 14.89 -16.63
CA PRO A 721 20.47 13.79 -16.22
C PRO A 721 21.28 14.31 -15.05
N GLY A 722 20.94 13.89 -13.83
CA GLY A 722 21.60 14.37 -12.65
C GLY A 722 22.99 13.76 -12.58
N PHE A 723 23.93 14.38 -13.29
CA PHE A 723 25.33 14.41 -12.88
C PHE A 723 25.50 15.26 -11.60
N LEU A 724 24.44 15.45 -10.80
CA LEU A 724 24.41 16.28 -9.60
C LEU A 724 25.45 15.72 -8.62
N GLY A 725 26.55 16.45 -8.47
CA GLY A 725 27.70 16.07 -7.65
C GLY A 725 28.90 15.50 -8.42
N THR A 726 28.77 15.14 -9.70
CA THR A 726 29.89 14.66 -10.54
C THR A 726 30.59 15.84 -11.23
N PRO A 727 31.89 16.09 -10.97
CA PRO A 727 32.63 17.15 -11.65
C PRO A 727 32.66 16.96 -13.18
N ALA A 728 32.39 18.03 -13.95
CA ALA A 728 32.42 17.99 -15.42
C ALA A 728 33.77 17.49 -16.00
N SER A 729 34.86 17.68 -15.26
CA SER A 729 36.19 17.17 -15.60
C SER A 729 36.30 15.65 -15.58
N GLN A 730 35.46 14.94 -14.83
CA GLN A 730 35.42 13.47 -14.84
C GLN A 730 34.62 12.91 -16.01
N LEU A 731 33.68 13.70 -16.54
CA LEU A 731 32.89 13.33 -17.71
C LEU A 731 33.58 13.67 -19.03
N ALA A 732 34.47 14.67 -19.02
CA ALA A 732 35.12 15.22 -20.21
C ALA A 732 35.94 14.20 -21.02
N ASN A 733 36.34 13.09 -20.39
CA ASN A 733 37.14 12.04 -21.03
C ASN A 733 36.28 10.92 -21.65
N TYR A 734 34.96 10.91 -21.47
CA TYR A 734 34.07 10.02 -22.22
C TYR A 734 33.68 10.69 -23.54
N SER A 735 33.95 10.02 -24.66
CA SER A 735 33.59 10.49 -26.01
C SER A 735 32.10 10.28 -26.30
N THR A 736 31.49 9.28 -25.66
CA THR A 736 30.08 8.91 -25.84
C THR A 736 29.43 8.63 -24.48
N ILE A 737 28.23 9.18 -24.26
CA ILE A 737 27.42 8.88 -23.07
C ILE A 737 26.04 8.40 -23.53
N PHE A 738 25.67 7.18 -23.18
CA PHE A 738 24.31 6.67 -23.32
C PHE A 738 23.56 6.89 -22.01
N CYS A 739 22.50 7.68 -22.05
CA CYS A 739 21.65 7.92 -20.89
C CYS A 739 20.33 7.17 -21.04
N PHE A 740 20.14 6.17 -20.20
CA PHE A 740 18.88 5.45 -20.01
C PHE A 740 18.23 5.96 -18.73
N ALA A 741 17.51 7.06 -18.82
CA ALA A 741 16.65 7.50 -17.72
C ALA A 741 15.27 6.91 -17.97
N GLY A 742 14.77 6.06 -17.07
CA GLY A 742 13.37 5.61 -17.11
C GLY A 742 12.45 6.83 -16.98
N GLY A 743 12.03 7.36 -18.12
CA GLY A 743 11.28 8.58 -18.25
C GLY A 743 9.79 8.28 -18.30
N ARG A 744 9.12 8.70 -17.21
CA ARG A 744 7.69 8.91 -16.97
C ARG A 744 6.72 7.86 -17.50
#